data_AF-A0A3B9FZ48-F1
#
_entry.id   AF-A0A3B9FZ48-F1
#
_cell.length_a   1.000
_cell.length_b   1.000
_cell.length_c   1.000
_cell.angle_alpha   90.00
_cell.angle_beta   90.00
_cell.angle_gamma   90.00
#
_symmetry.space_group_name_H-M   'P 1'
#
loop_
_entity.id
_entity.type
_entity.pdbx_description
1 polymer ?
#
loop_
_entity_poly.entity_id
_entity_poly.type
_entity_poly.pdbx_seq_one_letter_code
_entity_poly.pdbx_strand_id
1 'polypeptide(L)'
;MKRILIIAALLIFISEGTGTALLKKLNIEKKGLAGVLGFSVILGLLQTMYYVPLMLNMSFTWIIILTSLVLAGGLLVTLLHIKDTVRSFLSIDTVIIAVAAAVFMFVFSKMYIDLDYADSTTYLNYIALNINAPELNMYNLADGMRGQEWNVYYLFQGYYHFGSYLCWLVNLPYYVLGSSSYVSNLVVSVWGLGLLYNVFTNMLIVNAVKQMRTNNRFVRIAVLLFGLFYANFFYWNIAFAFYGNTFRSLFVMLLIYIIWRWQKDDDDNIKWLLWFPLAAGFACSSSFLFMSFAVMFALAGYLAAMKRPHALSDMAQLIMPMVCYIIAFLSRVMPAAAIVLAVAYAAVFAFIRISPDHGFIQFLERLYAKYAKNLFFIGVPVLFAVGSFVIHLIEKTDFTSYSYYFWNWRQMDMMTDYLFIHSEWLDGLINVLRWAGVLLFITNRNDIDEEKWMRAFVIMMVVFFLNPLCMILLQKTITGMVFYRNFMTLFNPLTEVLFLDKIFRKCSRYLAAAPVLSICLISAVLLGNIGSFKLDPSTGLYWVYIRGGQTVDGIYKVDPDEMNALNFLKEEVKQIDDRQPVVVSQSAATLTYMPEVYSIFGPWHYHYPLDRVNDEFYQIARKHEDWLEEEEPDYTKSCEYLLQYDTDYVLLQYWQSAELDQATDACSTAVYTGSKYKVKKIDK
;
A
#
# COMPACT_ATOMS: atom_id res chain seq x y z
N MET A 1 -8.63 -21.45 -5.03
CA MET A 1 -7.15 -21.46 -5.14
C MET A 1 -6.63 -21.61 -6.57
N LYS A 2 -6.86 -22.73 -7.28
CA LYS A 2 -6.27 -22.97 -8.63
C LYS A 2 -6.46 -21.79 -9.62
N ARG A 3 -7.68 -21.26 -9.73
CA ARG A 3 -7.99 -20.09 -10.59
C ARG A 3 -7.18 -18.84 -10.23
N ILE A 4 -7.02 -18.57 -8.93
CA ILE A 4 -6.23 -17.43 -8.43
C ILE A 4 -4.76 -17.58 -8.84
N LEU A 5 -4.18 -18.77 -8.64
CA LEU A 5 -2.78 -19.04 -9.00
C LEU A 5 -2.52 -18.90 -10.51
N ILE A 6 -3.45 -19.38 -11.35
CA ILE A 6 -3.34 -19.25 -12.81
C ILE A 6 -3.35 -17.77 -13.23
N ILE A 7 -4.30 -16.99 -12.70
CA ILE A 7 -4.41 -15.56 -13.03
C ILE A 7 -3.20 -14.79 -12.51
N ALA A 8 -2.75 -15.03 -11.28
CA ALA A 8 -1.55 -14.41 -10.74
C ALA A 8 -0.30 -14.74 -11.57
N ALA A 9 -0.10 -16.02 -11.95
CA ALA A 9 1.01 -16.43 -12.80
C ALA A 9 0.97 -15.77 -14.18
N LEU A 10 -0.23 -15.67 -14.78
CA LEU A 10 -0.42 -14.97 -16.05
C LEU A 10 -0.08 -13.49 -15.94
N LEU A 11 -0.50 -12.81 -14.87
CA LEU A 11 -0.19 -11.40 -14.64
C LEU A 11 1.31 -11.17 -14.42
N ILE A 12 1.98 -12.05 -13.68
CA ILE A 12 3.45 -12.02 -13.51
C ILE A 12 4.14 -12.17 -14.86
N PHE A 13 3.66 -13.09 -15.69
CA PHE A 13 4.19 -13.33 -17.03
C PHE A 13 4.01 -12.13 -17.96
N ILE A 14 2.80 -11.56 -18.02
CA ILE A 14 2.49 -10.35 -18.79
C ILE A 14 3.31 -9.16 -18.29
N SER A 15 3.50 -9.04 -16.98
CA SER A 15 4.29 -7.97 -16.38
C SER A 15 5.78 -8.09 -16.77
N GLU A 16 6.37 -9.29 -16.72
CA GLU A 16 7.76 -9.51 -17.14
C GLU A 16 7.98 -9.17 -18.62
N GLY A 17 7.05 -9.57 -19.50
CA GLY A 17 7.11 -9.27 -20.92
C GLY A 17 6.93 -7.77 -21.21
N THR A 18 5.95 -7.12 -20.59
CA THR A 18 5.70 -5.69 -20.73
C THR A 18 6.90 -4.86 -20.27
N GLY A 19 7.50 -5.20 -19.11
CA GLY A 19 8.69 -4.51 -18.61
C GLY A 19 9.90 -4.73 -19.53
N THR A 20 10.09 -5.94 -20.05
CA THR A 20 11.17 -6.26 -20.99
C THR A 20 11.05 -5.46 -22.30
N ALA A 21 9.84 -5.38 -22.84
CA ALA A 21 9.56 -4.63 -24.06
C ALA A 21 9.78 -3.13 -23.87
N LEU A 22 9.38 -2.56 -22.73
CA LEU A 22 9.63 -1.15 -22.41
C LEU A 22 11.13 -0.85 -22.35
N LEU A 23 11.91 -1.68 -21.64
CA LEU A 23 13.36 -1.51 -21.56
C LEU A 23 14.01 -1.56 -22.94
N LYS A 24 13.59 -2.50 -23.81
CA LYS A 24 14.07 -2.57 -25.20
C LYS A 24 13.69 -1.34 -26.01
N LYS A 25 12.45 -0.86 -25.89
CA LYS A 25 11.97 0.34 -26.61
C LYS A 25 12.77 1.58 -26.25
N LEU A 26 13.22 1.68 -25.01
CA LEU A 26 14.03 2.80 -24.51
C LEU A 26 15.54 2.55 -24.61
N ASN A 27 15.98 1.44 -25.22
CA ASN A 27 17.38 1.02 -25.31
C ASN A 27 18.10 0.90 -23.95
N ILE A 28 17.36 0.61 -22.88
CA ILE A 28 17.90 0.45 -21.53
C ILE A 28 18.33 -1.00 -21.31
N GLU A 29 19.54 -1.21 -20.81
CA GLU A 29 20.02 -2.55 -20.50
C GLU A 29 19.17 -3.19 -19.38
N LYS A 30 18.74 -4.43 -19.61
CA LYS A 30 17.98 -5.21 -18.63
C LYS A 30 18.91 -5.81 -17.58
N LYS A 31 18.77 -5.37 -16.32
CA LYS A 31 19.54 -5.85 -15.16
C LYS A 31 18.68 -6.75 -14.25
N GLY A 32 18.47 -8.00 -14.67
CA GLY A 32 17.64 -8.98 -13.95
C GLY A 32 16.21 -9.05 -14.47
N LEU A 33 15.24 -9.23 -13.57
CA LEU A 33 13.82 -9.39 -13.93
C LEU A 33 13.11 -8.05 -14.13
N ALA A 34 12.25 -7.95 -15.13
CA ALA A 34 11.56 -6.71 -15.49
C ALA A 34 10.09 -6.65 -15.00
N GLY A 35 9.61 -7.71 -14.34
CA GLY A 35 8.20 -7.87 -13.95
C GLY A 35 7.67 -6.74 -13.07
N VAL A 36 8.43 -6.32 -12.06
CA VAL A 36 8.02 -5.20 -11.19
C VAL A 36 7.85 -3.89 -11.96
N LEU A 37 8.71 -3.63 -12.96
CA LEU A 37 8.57 -2.47 -13.83
C LEU A 37 7.34 -2.62 -14.74
N GLY A 38 7.14 -3.78 -15.38
CA GLY A 38 5.97 -3.98 -16.24
C GLY A 38 4.65 -3.95 -15.48
N PHE A 39 4.61 -4.41 -14.23
CA PHE A 39 3.43 -4.25 -13.38
C PHE A 39 3.17 -2.77 -13.08
N SER A 40 4.21 -1.97 -12.81
CA SER A 40 4.07 -0.51 -12.67
C SER A 40 3.58 0.17 -13.95
N VAL A 41 3.96 -0.33 -15.13
CA VAL A 41 3.45 0.17 -16.41
C VAL A 41 1.96 -0.13 -16.56
N ILE A 42 1.55 -1.38 -16.31
CA ILE A 42 0.15 -1.80 -16.38
C ILE A 42 -0.68 -0.95 -15.42
N LEU A 43 -0.30 -0.89 -14.14
CA LEU A 43 -1.06 -0.17 -13.13
C LEU A 43 -1.05 1.36 -13.38
N GLY A 44 0.07 1.92 -13.83
CA GLY A 44 0.17 3.35 -14.15
C GLY A 44 -0.67 3.76 -15.37
N LEU A 45 -0.75 2.89 -16.39
CA LEU A 45 -1.65 3.09 -17.52
C LEU A 45 -3.12 3.00 -17.07
N LEU A 46 -3.46 1.99 -16.27
CA LEU A 46 -4.81 1.85 -15.71
C LEU A 46 -5.20 3.06 -14.89
N GLN A 47 -4.34 3.54 -13.98
CA GLN A 47 -4.60 4.74 -13.19
C GLN A 47 -4.93 5.94 -14.07
N THR A 48 -4.14 6.14 -15.14
CA THR A 48 -4.34 7.25 -16.06
C THR A 48 -5.68 7.12 -16.81
N MET A 49 -6.01 5.91 -17.26
CA MET A 49 -7.24 5.61 -17.99
C MET A 49 -8.48 5.63 -17.09
N TYR A 50 -8.33 5.31 -15.80
CA TYR A 50 -9.42 5.29 -14.82
C TYR A 50 -9.84 6.66 -14.33
N TYR A 51 -9.01 7.71 -14.45
CA TYR A 51 -9.43 9.04 -14.02
C TYR A 51 -10.77 9.46 -14.64
N VAL A 52 -11.00 9.20 -15.93
CA VAL A 52 -12.25 9.57 -16.60
C VAL A 52 -13.47 8.85 -15.99
N PRO A 53 -13.54 7.50 -15.95
CA PRO A 53 -14.69 6.82 -15.36
C PRO A 53 -14.87 7.13 -13.86
N LEU A 54 -13.79 7.38 -13.11
CA LEU A 54 -13.88 7.74 -11.68
C LEU A 54 -14.32 9.19 -11.43
N MET A 55 -13.95 10.13 -12.31
CA MET A 55 -14.41 11.52 -12.25
C MET A 55 -15.86 11.68 -12.69
N LEU A 56 -16.36 10.76 -13.52
CA LEU A 56 -17.72 10.80 -14.06
C LEU A 56 -18.66 9.77 -13.41
N ASN A 57 -18.21 9.08 -12.36
CA ASN A 57 -18.96 8.02 -11.66
C ASN A 57 -19.58 6.99 -12.62
N MET A 58 -18.87 6.66 -13.69
CA MET A 58 -19.33 5.69 -14.69
C MET A 58 -19.47 4.30 -14.08
N SER A 59 -20.10 3.36 -14.79
CA SER A 59 -20.26 1.99 -14.28
C SER A 59 -18.97 1.17 -14.27
N PHE A 60 -18.96 0.10 -13.47
CA PHE A 60 -17.88 -0.88 -13.41
C PHE A 60 -17.55 -1.52 -14.77
N THR A 61 -18.48 -1.51 -15.72
CA THR A 61 -18.25 -1.97 -17.10
C THR A 61 -17.06 -1.27 -17.75
N TRP A 62 -16.85 0.03 -17.48
CA TRP A 62 -15.70 0.76 -18.01
C TRP A 62 -14.38 0.26 -17.43
N ILE A 63 -14.36 -0.11 -16.14
CA ILE A 63 -13.20 -0.75 -15.52
C ILE A 63 -12.89 -2.07 -16.23
N ILE A 64 -13.90 -2.90 -16.51
CA ILE A 64 -13.72 -4.16 -17.24
C ILE A 64 -13.11 -3.93 -18.62
N ILE A 65 -13.66 -2.98 -19.40
CA ILE A 65 -13.18 -2.67 -20.76
C ILE A 65 -11.73 -2.19 -20.73
N LEU A 66 -11.44 -1.16 -19.93
CA LEU A 66 -10.12 -0.55 -19.88
C LEU A 66 -9.07 -1.54 -19.35
N THR A 67 -9.40 -2.32 -18.31
CA THR A 67 -8.47 -3.35 -17.80
C THR A 67 -8.17 -4.42 -18.83
N SER A 68 -9.22 -4.93 -19.48
CA SER A 68 -9.07 -5.99 -20.48
C SER A 68 -8.25 -5.51 -21.69
N LEU A 69 -8.43 -4.25 -22.11
CA LEU A 69 -7.63 -3.64 -23.18
C LEU A 69 -6.16 -3.53 -22.79
N VAL A 70 -5.85 -3.03 -21.59
CA VAL A 70 -4.45 -2.92 -21.13
C VAL A 70 -3.80 -4.29 -20.97
N LEU A 71 -4.50 -5.27 -20.40
CA LEU A 71 -3.98 -6.63 -20.23
C LEU A 71 -3.82 -7.36 -21.57
N ALA A 72 -4.75 -7.20 -22.51
CA ALA A 72 -4.62 -7.76 -23.86
C ALA A 72 -3.45 -7.12 -24.62
N GLY A 73 -3.28 -5.81 -24.52
CA GLY A 73 -2.12 -5.10 -25.06
C GLY A 73 -0.80 -5.59 -24.44
N GLY A 74 -0.75 -5.72 -23.11
CA GLY A 74 0.39 -6.29 -22.39
C GLY A 74 0.70 -7.72 -22.81
N LEU A 75 -0.31 -8.57 -22.99
CA LEU A 75 -0.16 -9.93 -23.48
C LEU A 75 0.40 -9.96 -24.90
N LEU A 76 -0.12 -9.14 -25.81
CA LEU A 76 0.38 -9.03 -27.19
C LEU A 76 1.85 -8.61 -27.20
N VAL A 77 2.21 -7.58 -26.44
CA VAL A 77 3.60 -7.11 -26.32
C VAL A 77 4.52 -8.21 -25.74
N THR A 78 4.01 -8.97 -24.77
CA THR A 78 4.71 -10.11 -24.18
C THR A 78 4.95 -11.23 -25.19
N LEU A 79 3.94 -11.55 -26.01
CA LEU A 79 4.05 -12.55 -27.08
C LEU A 79 5.04 -12.13 -28.17
N LEU A 80 5.09 -10.85 -28.53
CA LEU A 80 6.10 -10.31 -29.46
C LEU A 80 7.53 -10.45 -28.93
N HIS A 81 7.70 -10.41 -27.60
CA HIS A 81 9.00 -10.55 -26.91
C HIS A 81 9.11 -11.86 -26.13
N ILE A 82 8.44 -12.92 -26.61
CA ILE A 82 8.30 -14.19 -25.90
C ILE A 82 9.66 -14.82 -25.58
N LYS A 83 10.61 -14.76 -26.52
CA LYS A 83 11.94 -15.37 -26.38
C LYS A 83 12.71 -14.78 -25.20
N ASP A 84 12.71 -13.45 -25.06
CA ASP A 84 13.39 -12.78 -23.94
C ASP A 84 12.66 -13.00 -22.62
N THR A 85 11.34 -13.01 -22.65
CA THR A 85 10.49 -13.24 -21.48
C THR A 85 10.75 -14.64 -20.93
N VAL A 86 10.67 -15.67 -21.77
CA VAL A 86 10.94 -17.07 -21.38
C VAL A 86 12.37 -17.24 -20.90
N ARG A 87 13.36 -16.63 -21.56
CA ARG A 87 14.77 -16.66 -21.10
C ARG A 87 14.92 -16.09 -19.70
N SER A 88 14.12 -15.09 -19.34
CA SER A 88 14.13 -14.48 -18.01
C SER A 88 13.52 -15.44 -16.98
N PHE A 89 12.42 -16.11 -17.32
CA PHE A 89 11.82 -17.14 -16.47
C PHE A 89 12.71 -18.37 -16.27
N LEU A 90 13.56 -18.72 -17.24
CA LEU A 90 14.54 -19.82 -17.10
C LEU A 90 15.79 -19.44 -16.30
N SER A 91 15.87 -18.22 -15.77
CA SER A 91 17.01 -17.79 -14.94
C SER A 91 16.95 -18.37 -13.52
N ILE A 92 18.11 -18.45 -12.87
CA ILE A 92 18.22 -18.84 -11.45
C ILE A 92 17.46 -17.89 -10.52
N ASP A 93 17.26 -16.64 -10.94
CA ASP A 93 16.55 -15.63 -10.15
C ASP A 93 15.08 -16.00 -9.98
N THR A 94 14.48 -16.52 -11.05
CA THR A 94 13.10 -17.01 -11.02
C THR A 94 12.95 -18.16 -10.04
N VAL A 95 13.95 -19.05 -9.94
CA VAL A 95 13.94 -20.15 -8.96
C VAL A 95 13.99 -19.58 -7.54
N ILE A 96 14.86 -18.60 -7.28
CA ILE A 96 14.95 -17.93 -5.97
C ILE A 96 13.60 -17.30 -5.59
N ILE A 97 12.95 -16.61 -6.54
CA ILE A 97 11.65 -15.96 -6.33
C ILE A 97 10.54 -16.98 -6.14
N ALA A 98 10.55 -18.08 -6.89
CA ALA A 98 9.58 -19.16 -6.74
C ALA A 98 9.70 -19.83 -5.36
N VAL A 99 10.92 -20.05 -4.86
CA VAL A 99 11.15 -20.54 -3.49
C VAL A 99 10.64 -19.54 -2.46
N ALA A 100 10.96 -18.24 -2.61
CA ALA A 100 10.47 -17.21 -1.70
C ALA A 100 8.94 -17.11 -1.69
N ALA A 101 8.30 -17.21 -2.87
CA ALA A 101 6.84 -17.22 -3.01
C ALA A 101 6.21 -18.48 -2.40
N ALA A 102 6.85 -19.64 -2.51
CA ALA A 102 6.39 -20.87 -1.86
C ALA A 102 6.45 -20.76 -0.33
N VAL A 103 7.54 -20.22 0.21
CA VAL A 103 7.69 -19.95 1.65
C VAL A 103 6.64 -18.91 2.10
N PHE A 104 6.41 -17.86 1.31
CA PHE A 104 5.34 -16.89 1.58
C PHE A 104 3.98 -17.57 1.64
N MET A 105 3.59 -18.38 0.65
CA MET A 105 2.31 -19.08 0.66
C MET A 105 2.15 -20.00 1.88
N PHE A 106 3.23 -20.70 2.27
CA PHE A 106 3.24 -21.55 3.45
C PHE A 106 3.01 -20.73 4.73
N VAL A 107 3.81 -19.69 4.96
CA VAL A 107 3.69 -18.81 6.12
C VAL A 107 2.30 -18.17 6.15
N PHE A 108 1.88 -17.60 5.02
CA PHE A 108 0.62 -16.91 4.91
C PHE A 108 -0.55 -17.84 5.18
N SER A 109 -0.52 -19.12 4.77
CA SER A 109 -1.57 -20.09 5.08
C SER A 109 -1.81 -20.30 6.58
N LYS A 110 -0.84 -19.96 7.43
CA LYS A 110 -0.89 -20.10 8.90
C LYS A 110 -1.27 -18.80 9.62
N MET A 111 -1.45 -17.71 8.88
CA MET A 111 -1.76 -16.40 9.44
C MET A 111 -3.25 -16.09 9.34
N TYR A 112 -3.81 -15.41 10.34
CA TYR A 112 -5.04 -14.66 10.18
C TYR A 112 -4.75 -13.29 9.55
N ILE A 113 -5.77 -12.67 8.99
CA ILE A 113 -5.76 -11.26 8.61
C ILE A 113 -6.69 -10.55 9.59
N ASP A 114 -6.24 -9.47 10.19
CA ASP A 114 -7.03 -8.75 11.18
C ASP A 114 -8.07 -7.89 10.47
N LEU A 115 -9.31 -8.38 10.38
CA LEU A 115 -10.43 -7.67 9.75
C LEU A 115 -11.05 -6.63 10.70
N ASP A 116 -10.82 -6.74 12.00
CA ASP A 116 -11.43 -5.86 13.00
C ASP A 116 -10.75 -4.47 13.00
N TYR A 117 -9.56 -4.35 12.41
CA TYR A 117 -8.90 -3.05 12.21
C TYR A 117 -9.49 -2.27 11.03
N ALA A 118 -10.00 -1.05 11.27
CA ALA A 118 -10.82 -0.29 10.30
C ALA A 118 -10.25 -0.14 8.88
N ASP A 119 -8.95 0.16 8.74
CA ASP A 119 -8.34 0.32 7.42
C ASP A 119 -8.46 -0.99 6.62
N SER A 120 -8.37 -2.12 7.31
CA SER A 120 -8.23 -3.42 6.69
C SER A 120 -9.51 -3.80 5.91
N THR A 121 -10.65 -3.68 6.56
CA THR A 121 -11.97 -3.98 6.00
C THR A 121 -12.44 -2.92 5.02
N THR A 122 -12.18 -1.65 5.28
CA THR A 122 -12.57 -0.54 4.37
C THR A 122 -12.01 -0.75 2.96
N TYR A 123 -10.75 -1.19 2.84
CA TYR A 123 -10.14 -1.45 1.53
C TYR A 123 -10.66 -2.73 0.85
N LEU A 124 -11.03 -3.75 1.62
CA LEU A 124 -11.68 -4.96 1.08
C LEU A 124 -13.10 -4.67 0.61
N ASN A 125 -13.84 -3.84 1.36
CA ASN A 125 -15.15 -3.31 0.98
C ASN A 125 -15.03 -2.50 -0.31
N TYR A 126 -13.98 -1.67 -0.45
CA TYR A 126 -13.74 -0.94 -1.68
C TYR A 126 -13.61 -1.89 -2.89
N ILE A 127 -12.93 -3.03 -2.73
CA ILE A 127 -12.86 -4.03 -3.80
C ILE A 127 -14.23 -4.66 -4.06
N ALA A 128 -14.94 -5.07 -3.01
CA ALA A 128 -16.20 -5.82 -3.13
C ALA A 128 -17.34 -4.97 -3.70
N LEU A 129 -17.55 -3.76 -3.17
CA LEU A 129 -18.64 -2.83 -3.53
C LEU A 129 -18.55 -2.35 -4.98
N ASN A 130 -17.34 -2.28 -5.53
CA ASN A 130 -17.09 -1.89 -6.92
C ASN A 130 -17.60 -2.92 -7.95
N ILE A 131 -17.66 -4.20 -7.58
CA ILE A 131 -17.92 -5.27 -8.56
C ILE A 131 -19.36 -5.15 -9.05
N ASN A 132 -19.52 -4.95 -10.35
CA ASN A 132 -20.80 -4.72 -11.02
C ASN A 132 -21.54 -3.46 -10.54
N ALA A 133 -20.83 -2.50 -9.92
CA ALA A 133 -21.44 -1.24 -9.50
C ALA A 133 -21.99 -0.46 -10.71
N PRO A 134 -23.24 0.06 -10.64
CA PRO A 134 -23.81 0.88 -11.70
C PRO A 134 -23.14 2.25 -11.78
N GLU A 135 -22.70 2.78 -10.63
CA GLU A 135 -21.99 4.04 -10.50
C GLU A 135 -20.78 3.82 -9.59
N LEU A 136 -19.58 4.03 -10.12
CA LEU A 136 -18.35 4.01 -9.31
C LEU A 136 -18.38 5.16 -8.31
N ASN A 137 -17.73 4.98 -7.16
CA ASN A 137 -17.58 5.99 -6.10
C ASN A 137 -18.87 6.43 -5.39
N MET A 138 -20.05 5.92 -5.77
CA MET A 138 -21.35 6.27 -5.18
C MET A 138 -21.77 5.29 -4.09
N TYR A 139 -20.84 4.97 -3.19
CA TYR A 139 -21.09 4.15 -2.01
C TYR A 139 -20.13 4.53 -0.88
N ASN A 140 -20.63 4.44 0.34
CA ASN A 140 -19.85 4.62 1.55
C ASN A 140 -19.07 3.32 1.85
N LEU A 141 -17.76 3.44 2.04
CA LEU A 141 -16.86 2.29 2.23
C LEU A 141 -16.94 1.67 3.64
N ALA A 142 -17.42 2.44 4.63
CA ALA A 142 -17.52 2.03 6.02
C ALA A 142 -18.76 1.17 6.30
N ASP A 143 -19.89 1.52 5.69
CA ASP A 143 -21.20 0.91 5.95
C ASP A 143 -21.88 0.31 4.70
N GLY A 144 -21.37 0.55 3.49
CA GLY A 144 -21.93 0.05 2.24
C GLY A 144 -23.16 0.81 1.73
N MET A 145 -23.50 1.96 2.33
CA MET A 145 -24.66 2.76 1.90
C MET A 145 -24.50 3.25 0.46
N ARG A 146 -25.47 2.94 -0.40
CA ARG A 146 -25.46 3.37 -1.82
C ARG A 146 -25.91 4.82 -1.97
N GLY A 147 -25.39 5.49 -3.00
CA GLY A 147 -25.74 6.87 -3.35
C GLY A 147 -24.96 7.94 -2.58
N GLN A 148 -24.05 7.54 -1.68
CA GLN A 148 -23.21 8.44 -0.91
C GLN A 148 -21.76 8.36 -1.40
N GLU A 149 -21.21 9.48 -1.89
CA GLU A 149 -19.78 9.56 -2.21
C GLU A 149 -18.95 9.60 -0.92
N TRP A 150 -17.91 8.76 -0.84
CA TRP A 150 -16.97 8.78 0.28
C TRP A 150 -15.99 9.96 0.19
N ASN A 151 -15.00 9.99 1.06
CA ASN A 151 -13.97 11.01 1.07
C ASN A 151 -13.10 10.98 -0.22
N VAL A 152 -12.88 12.18 -0.79
CA VAL A 152 -12.05 12.44 -1.98
C VAL A 152 -10.66 11.79 -1.95
N TYR A 153 -10.06 11.57 -0.77
CA TYR A 153 -8.77 10.90 -0.63
C TYR A 153 -8.77 9.45 -1.15
N TYR A 154 -9.93 8.80 -1.26
CA TYR A 154 -10.06 7.41 -1.67
C TYR A 154 -10.56 7.25 -3.12
N LEU A 155 -11.22 8.25 -3.69
CA LEU A 155 -11.95 8.15 -4.97
C LEU A 155 -11.10 7.84 -6.20
N PHE A 156 -9.81 8.16 -6.16
CA PHE A 156 -8.89 8.07 -7.30
C PHE A 156 -7.80 7.02 -7.11
N GLN A 157 -8.14 5.90 -6.46
CA GLN A 157 -7.21 4.80 -6.18
C GLN A 157 -7.47 3.60 -7.11
N GLY A 158 -6.92 3.65 -8.33
CA GLY A 158 -7.14 2.64 -9.37
C GLY A 158 -6.75 1.21 -9.01
N TYR A 159 -5.90 1.01 -8.00
CA TYR A 159 -5.50 -0.31 -7.50
C TYR A 159 -6.69 -1.14 -7.01
N TYR A 160 -7.63 -0.52 -6.29
CA TYR A 160 -8.78 -1.24 -5.74
C TYR A 160 -9.77 -1.63 -6.83
N HIS A 161 -9.95 -0.77 -7.86
CA HIS A 161 -10.71 -1.12 -9.06
C HIS A 161 -10.05 -2.25 -9.87
N PHE A 162 -8.72 -2.27 -9.95
CA PHE A 162 -7.98 -3.41 -10.51
C PHE A 162 -8.22 -4.69 -9.68
N GLY A 163 -8.22 -4.60 -8.35
CA GLY A 163 -8.58 -5.70 -7.45
C GLY A 163 -10.01 -6.24 -7.71
N SER A 164 -10.98 -5.35 -7.89
CA SER A 164 -12.36 -5.70 -8.27
C SER A 164 -12.42 -6.42 -9.61
N TYR A 165 -11.65 -5.95 -10.60
CA TYR A 165 -11.51 -6.63 -11.88
C TYR A 165 -10.90 -8.04 -11.72
N LEU A 166 -9.90 -8.23 -10.85
CA LEU A 166 -9.34 -9.56 -10.60
C LEU A 166 -10.37 -10.51 -9.97
N CYS A 167 -11.15 -10.02 -9.01
CA CYS A 167 -12.26 -10.78 -8.42
C CYS A 167 -13.29 -11.16 -9.48
N TRP A 168 -13.64 -10.22 -10.37
CA TRP A 168 -14.52 -10.47 -11.50
C TRP A 168 -13.94 -11.50 -12.48
N LEU A 169 -12.66 -11.39 -12.85
CA LEU A 169 -11.98 -12.26 -13.79
C LEU A 169 -11.85 -13.71 -13.26
N VAL A 170 -11.52 -13.88 -11.98
CA VAL A 170 -11.48 -15.21 -11.34
C VAL A 170 -12.87 -15.88 -11.35
N ASN A 171 -13.92 -15.08 -11.20
CA ASN A 171 -15.31 -15.53 -11.18
C ASN A 171 -15.99 -15.45 -12.56
N LEU A 172 -15.26 -15.16 -13.64
CA LEU A 172 -15.81 -15.09 -14.99
C LEU A 172 -16.56 -16.37 -15.40
N PRO A 173 -16.09 -17.60 -15.12
CA PRO A 173 -16.85 -18.81 -15.44
C PRO A 173 -18.19 -18.89 -14.70
N TYR A 174 -18.24 -18.40 -13.45
CA TYR A 174 -19.48 -18.33 -12.68
C TYR A 174 -20.45 -17.33 -13.30
N TYR A 175 -19.99 -16.12 -13.64
CA TYR A 175 -20.85 -15.07 -14.21
C TYR A 175 -21.34 -15.37 -15.63
N VAL A 176 -20.49 -15.93 -16.49
CA VAL A 176 -20.78 -16.06 -17.94
C VAL A 176 -21.32 -17.44 -18.29
N LEU A 177 -20.75 -18.49 -17.70
CA LEU A 177 -21.06 -19.88 -18.09
C LEU A 177 -22.03 -20.56 -17.12
N GLY A 178 -22.37 -19.92 -15.99
CA GLY A 178 -23.11 -20.57 -14.90
C GLY A 178 -22.43 -21.84 -14.39
N SER A 179 -21.13 -22.01 -14.68
CA SER A 179 -20.37 -23.22 -14.41
C SER A 179 -19.23 -22.86 -13.47
N SER A 180 -19.03 -23.69 -12.43
CA SER A 180 -18.16 -23.46 -11.26
C SER A 180 -18.79 -22.70 -10.09
N SER A 181 -18.32 -23.01 -8.88
CA SER A 181 -18.67 -22.29 -7.66
C SER A 181 -18.07 -20.89 -7.66
N TYR A 182 -18.74 -19.95 -7.00
CA TYR A 182 -18.20 -18.61 -6.75
C TYR A 182 -17.01 -18.69 -5.78
N VAL A 183 -15.95 -17.92 -6.04
CA VAL A 183 -14.83 -17.73 -5.11
C VAL A 183 -15.01 -16.40 -4.41
N SER A 184 -15.06 -16.41 -3.08
CA SER A 184 -15.17 -15.19 -2.26
C SER A 184 -14.15 -14.12 -2.67
N ASN A 185 -14.62 -12.87 -2.77
CA ASN A 185 -13.78 -11.70 -3.05
C ASN A 185 -12.62 -11.57 -2.07
N LEU A 186 -12.84 -11.88 -0.79
CA LEU A 186 -11.80 -11.90 0.23
C LEU A 186 -10.65 -12.81 -0.20
N VAL A 187 -10.96 -14.07 -0.55
CA VAL A 187 -9.95 -15.07 -0.92
C VAL A 187 -9.18 -14.64 -2.17
N VAL A 188 -9.86 -14.09 -3.17
CA VAL A 188 -9.21 -13.62 -4.40
C VAL A 188 -8.28 -12.44 -4.12
N SER A 189 -8.75 -11.44 -3.37
CA SER A 189 -7.97 -10.25 -3.02
C SER A 189 -6.74 -10.63 -2.22
N VAL A 190 -6.95 -11.34 -1.12
CA VAL A 190 -5.93 -11.63 -0.11
C VAL A 190 -4.82 -12.52 -0.68
N TRP A 191 -5.17 -13.59 -1.42
CA TRP A 191 -4.18 -14.48 -2.03
C TRP A 191 -3.64 -13.97 -3.36
N GLY A 192 -4.50 -13.44 -4.23
CA GLY A 192 -4.12 -13.00 -5.57
C GLY A 192 -3.21 -11.78 -5.53
N LEU A 193 -3.69 -10.68 -4.93
CA LEU A 193 -2.90 -9.45 -4.81
C LEU A 193 -1.70 -9.64 -3.87
N GLY A 194 -1.86 -10.40 -2.78
CA GLY A 194 -0.76 -10.72 -1.87
C GLY A 194 0.39 -11.48 -2.55
N LEU A 195 0.09 -12.47 -3.41
CA LEU A 195 1.10 -13.18 -4.18
C LEU A 195 1.80 -12.26 -5.20
N LEU A 196 1.06 -11.38 -5.87
CA LEU A 196 1.63 -10.39 -6.79
C LEU A 196 2.61 -9.47 -6.06
N TYR A 197 2.23 -8.93 -4.90
CA TYR A 197 3.11 -8.10 -4.07
C TYR A 197 4.40 -8.82 -3.73
N ASN A 198 4.29 -10.04 -3.20
CA ASN A 198 5.44 -10.81 -2.75
C ASN A 198 6.41 -11.08 -3.91
N VAL A 199 5.90 -11.53 -5.06
CA VAL A 199 6.71 -11.82 -6.24
C VAL A 199 7.40 -10.57 -6.76
N PHE A 200 6.69 -9.45 -6.94
CA PHE A 200 7.28 -8.24 -7.49
C PHE A 200 8.28 -7.58 -6.54
N THR A 201 8.02 -7.62 -5.22
CA THR A 201 8.97 -7.13 -4.23
C THR A 201 10.24 -7.98 -4.20
N ASN A 202 10.11 -9.30 -4.28
CA ASN A 202 11.26 -10.22 -4.36
C ASN A 202 12.06 -10.01 -5.65
N MET A 203 11.41 -9.77 -6.80
CA MET A 203 12.09 -9.39 -8.04
C MET A 203 12.96 -8.14 -7.85
N LEU A 204 12.42 -7.11 -7.21
CA LEU A 204 13.14 -5.85 -6.97
C LEU A 204 14.34 -6.06 -6.03
N ILE A 205 14.18 -6.83 -4.95
CA ILE A 205 15.26 -7.15 -4.00
C ILE A 205 16.36 -7.94 -4.69
N VAL A 206 16.03 -9.00 -5.45
CA VAL A 206 17.01 -9.80 -6.20
C VAL A 206 17.79 -8.93 -7.17
N ASN A 207 17.10 -8.05 -7.91
CA ASN A 207 17.73 -7.12 -8.85
C ASN A 207 18.69 -6.16 -8.13
N ALA A 208 18.30 -5.59 -6.99
CA ALA A 208 19.13 -4.70 -6.21
C ALA A 208 20.40 -5.40 -5.67
N VAL A 209 20.25 -6.60 -5.10
CA VAL A 209 21.38 -7.37 -4.54
C VAL A 209 22.37 -7.77 -5.63
N LYS A 210 21.90 -8.16 -6.82
CA LYS A 210 22.78 -8.48 -7.96
C LYS A 210 23.65 -7.32 -8.39
N GLN A 211 23.14 -6.11 -8.19
CA GLN A 211 23.79 -4.87 -8.58
C GLN A 211 24.66 -4.26 -7.49
N MET A 212 24.79 -4.91 -6.32
CA MET A 212 25.72 -4.50 -5.28
C MET A 212 27.17 -4.49 -5.78
N ARG A 213 27.94 -3.48 -5.35
CA ARG A 213 29.36 -3.35 -5.69
C ARG A 213 30.23 -4.38 -4.96
N THR A 214 29.76 -4.95 -3.86
CA THR A 214 30.47 -6.01 -3.12
C THR A 214 30.54 -7.31 -3.95
N ASN A 215 31.75 -7.84 -4.20
CA ASN A 215 31.95 -9.08 -4.98
C ASN A 215 31.89 -10.38 -4.15
N ASN A 216 31.84 -10.29 -2.82
CA ASN A 216 31.82 -11.47 -1.96
C ASN A 216 30.46 -12.20 -2.06
N ARG A 217 30.49 -13.44 -2.56
CA ARG A 217 29.29 -14.27 -2.77
C ARG A 217 28.54 -14.56 -1.46
N PHE A 218 29.26 -14.82 -0.36
CA PHE A 218 28.65 -15.09 0.94
C PHE A 218 27.89 -13.87 1.46
N VAL A 219 28.49 -12.68 1.34
CA VAL A 219 27.83 -11.40 1.69
C VAL A 219 26.58 -11.19 0.85
N ARG A 220 26.64 -11.39 -0.47
CA ARG A 220 25.47 -11.26 -1.35
C ARG A 220 24.35 -12.22 -0.96
N ILE A 221 24.68 -13.46 -0.61
CA ILE A 221 23.70 -14.45 -0.13
C ILE A 221 23.08 -14.00 1.20
N ALA A 222 23.89 -13.54 2.15
CA ALA A 222 23.38 -13.06 3.44
C ALA A 222 22.43 -11.86 3.29
N VAL A 223 22.81 -10.87 2.47
CA VAL A 223 21.96 -9.70 2.17
C VAL A 223 20.70 -10.13 1.40
N LEU A 224 20.80 -11.09 0.49
CA LEU A 224 19.63 -11.62 -0.23
C LEU A 224 18.65 -12.31 0.71
N LEU A 225 19.13 -13.20 1.59
CA LEU A 225 18.28 -13.88 2.57
C LEU A 225 17.63 -12.88 3.54
N PHE A 226 18.41 -11.89 4.00
CA PHE A 226 17.91 -10.80 4.83
C PHE A 226 16.80 -10.01 4.13
N GLY A 227 17.04 -9.55 2.89
CA GLY A 227 16.05 -8.81 2.12
C GLY A 227 14.77 -9.62 1.88
N LEU A 228 14.90 -10.87 1.47
CA LEU A 228 13.76 -11.73 1.12
C LEU A 228 12.95 -12.21 2.34
N PHE A 229 13.60 -12.57 3.45
CA PHE A 229 12.96 -13.33 4.54
C PHE A 229 13.00 -12.64 5.91
N TYR A 230 13.67 -11.48 6.03
CA TYR A 230 13.57 -10.64 7.21
C TYR A 230 12.85 -9.33 6.85
N ALA A 231 13.42 -8.52 5.95
CA ALA A 231 12.86 -7.21 5.61
C ALA A 231 11.49 -7.31 4.91
N ASN A 232 11.35 -8.21 3.93
CA ASN A 232 10.09 -8.41 3.21
C ASN A 232 9.06 -9.26 3.97
N PHE A 233 9.50 -10.03 4.97
CA PHE A 233 8.63 -10.91 5.79
C PHE A 233 8.23 -10.27 7.12
N PHE A 234 8.53 -8.98 7.30
CA PHE A 234 8.24 -8.27 8.53
C PHE A 234 6.75 -7.92 8.63
N TYR A 235 6.04 -8.51 9.60
CA TYR A 235 4.70 -8.07 10.03
C TYR A 235 3.65 -7.97 8.90
N TRP A 236 3.17 -6.74 8.67
CA TRP A 236 2.14 -6.33 7.70
C TRP A 236 2.54 -6.62 6.27
N ASN A 237 3.85 -6.69 5.96
CA ASN A 237 4.30 -7.01 4.61
C ASN A 237 3.87 -8.42 4.18
N ILE A 238 3.53 -9.30 5.14
CA ILE A 238 2.90 -10.60 4.87
C ILE A 238 1.39 -10.54 5.07
N ALA A 239 0.93 -10.19 6.29
CA ALA A 239 -0.49 -10.25 6.65
C ALA A 239 -1.37 -9.39 5.72
N PHE A 240 -0.84 -8.23 5.35
CA PHE A 240 -1.50 -7.21 4.56
C PHE A 240 -0.78 -7.00 3.21
N ALA A 241 -0.19 -8.06 2.66
CA ALA A 241 0.47 -8.04 1.34
C ALA A 241 -0.47 -7.59 0.20
N PHE A 242 -1.78 -7.76 0.36
CA PHE A 242 -2.79 -7.37 -0.62
C PHE A 242 -3.23 -5.90 -0.54
N TYR A 243 -2.72 -5.11 0.40
CA TYR A 243 -3.12 -3.72 0.58
C TYR A 243 -2.42 -2.80 -0.40
N GLY A 244 -3.17 -1.80 -0.90
CA GLY A 244 -2.58 -0.68 -1.63
C GLY A 244 -1.50 0.04 -0.80
N ASN A 245 -1.66 0.16 0.52
CA ASN A 245 -0.65 0.74 1.41
C ASN A 245 0.68 -0.05 1.46
N THR A 246 0.63 -1.36 1.20
CA THR A 246 1.81 -2.23 1.11
C THR A 246 2.47 -2.12 -0.28
N PHE A 247 1.67 -2.09 -1.35
CA PHE A 247 2.14 -1.81 -2.71
C PHE A 247 2.73 -0.40 -2.88
N ARG A 248 2.23 0.59 -2.14
CA ARG A 248 2.82 1.94 -2.04
C ARG A 248 4.31 1.85 -1.70
N SER A 249 4.69 1.03 -0.72
CA SER A 249 6.08 0.84 -0.33
C SER A 249 6.89 0.19 -1.47
N LEU A 250 6.32 -0.75 -2.22
CA LEU A 250 6.94 -1.33 -3.42
C LEU A 250 7.24 -0.27 -4.47
N PHE A 251 6.31 0.63 -4.75
CA PHE A 251 6.52 1.68 -5.76
C PHE A 251 7.47 2.78 -5.29
N VAL A 252 7.53 3.08 -3.99
CA VAL A 252 8.59 3.94 -3.42
C VAL A 252 9.96 3.29 -3.60
N MET A 253 10.08 1.99 -3.31
CA MET A 253 11.31 1.25 -3.57
C MET A 253 11.67 1.30 -5.06
N LEU A 254 10.72 1.00 -5.96
CA LEU A 254 10.99 1.02 -7.39
C LEU A 254 11.42 2.42 -7.88
N LEU A 255 10.83 3.49 -7.33
CA LEU A 255 11.20 4.87 -7.64
C LEU A 255 12.66 5.16 -7.24
N ILE A 256 13.04 4.84 -6.01
CA ILE A 256 14.41 5.01 -5.51
C ILE A 256 15.39 4.16 -6.34
N TYR A 257 15.01 2.92 -6.67
CA TYR A 257 15.84 2.01 -7.47
C TYR A 257 16.08 2.53 -8.89
N ILE A 258 15.06 3.07 -9.56
CA ILE A 258 15.20 3.65 -10.90
C ILE A 258 16.10 4.87 -10.87
N ILE A 259 15.94 5.78 -9.89
CA ILE A 259 16.83 6.94 -9.76
C ILE A 259 18.26 6.47 -9.48
N TRP A 260 18.44 5.51 -8.58
CA TRP A 260 19.75 4.94 -8.27
C TRP A 260 20.40 4.31 -9.52
N ARG A 261 19.64 3.55 -10.33
CA ARG A 261 20.11 3.00 -11.61
C ARG A 261 20.45 4.09 -12.62
N TRP A 262 19.64 5.14 -12.73
CA TRP A 262 19.92 6.26 -13.62
C TRP A 262 21.28 6.88 -13.30
N GLN A 263 21.56 7.10 -12.01
CA GLN A 263 22.86 7.65 -11.60
C GLN A 263 24.02 6.67 -11.73
N LYS A 264 23.77 5.38 -11.56
CA LYS A 264 24.80 4.34 -11.61
C LYS A 264 25.21 3.98 -13.05
N ASP A 265 24.25 3.88 -13.95
CA ASP A 265 24.46 3.48 -15.34
C ASP A 265 24.73 4.68 -16.26
N ASP A 266 24.48 5.91 -15.78
CA ASP A 266 24.62 7.18 -16.50
C ASP A 266 23.86 7.18 -17.85
N ASP A 267 22.68 6.54 -17.86
CA ASP A 267 21.77 6.45 -19.02
C ASP A 267 20.53 7.32 -18.79
N ASP A 268 20.45 8.44 -19.50
CA ASP A 268 19.36 9.41 -19.41
C ASP A 268 18.00 8.85 -19.84
N ASN A 269 17.93 7.74 -20.57
CA ASN A 269 16.64 7.12 -20.90
C ASN A 269 15.96 6.53 -19.66
N ILE A 270 16.73 6.16 -18.63
CA ILE A 270 16.21 5.55 -17.39
C ILE A 270 15.27 6.51 -16.66
N LYS A 271 15.47 7.83 -16.73
CA LYS A 271 14.60 8.80 -16.04
C LYS A 271 13.15 8.73 -16.49
N TRP A 272 12.89 8.38 -17.76
CA TRP A 272 11.53 8.22 -18.29
C TRP A 272 10.77 7.04 -17.67
N LEU A 273 11.49 6.09 -17.06
CA LEU A 273 10.85 5.00 -16.33
C LEU A 273 10.14 5.51 -15.07
N LEU A 274 10.47 6.69 -14.53
CA LEU A 274 9.89 7.23 -13.29
C LEU A 274 8.39 7.54 -13.40
N TRP A 275 7.87 7.77 -14.61
CA TRP A 275 6.44 8.03 -14.80
C TRP A 275 5.56 6.87 -14.34
N PHE A 276 5.99 5.63 -14.59
CA PHE A 276 5.22 4.44 -14.31
C PHE A 276 5.07 4.12 -12.81
N PRO A 277 6.14 4.04 -11.99
CA PRO A 277 5.99 3.84 -10.55
C PRO A 277 5.29 5.02 -9.87
N LEU A 278 5.44 6.25 -10.39
CA LEU A 278 4.67 7.39 -9.87
C LEU A 278 3.17 7.19 -10.09
N ALA A 279 2.74 6.95 -11.33
CA ALA A 279 1.33 6.70 -11.64
C ALA A 279 0.78 5.46 -10.91
N ALA A 280 1.55 4.37 -10.88
CA ALA A 280 1.17 3.13 -10.19
C ALA A 280 1.04 3.31 -8.67
N GLY A 281 1.94 4.08 -8.05
CA GLY A 281 1.85 4.38 -6.62
C GLY A 281 0.63 5.22 -6.26
N PHE A 282 0.24 6.19 -7.10
CA PHE A 282 -1.00 6.95 -6.94
C PHE A 282 -2.25 6.08 -7.02
N ALA A 283 -2.19 5.01 -7.81
CA ALA A 283 -3.28 4.03 -7.86
C ALA A 283 -3.48 3.32 -6.53
N CYS A 284 -2.43 3.13 -5.73
CA CYS A 284 -2.43 2.30 -4.54
C CYS A 284 -2.84 3.02 -3.26
N SER A 285 -2.44 4.28 -3.08
CA SER A 285 -2.71 5.00 -1.83
C SER A 285 -2.54 6.50 -1.98
N SER A 286 -3.43 7.28 -1.36
CA SER A 286 -3.31 8.75 -1.27
C SER A 286 -2.02 9.19 -0.60
N SER A 287 -1.58 8.45 0.41
CA SER A 287 -0.32 8.68 1.13
C SER A 287 0.94 8.49 0.26
N PHE A 288 0.84 7.86 -0.91
CA PHE A 288 1.95 7.81 -1.85
C PHE A 288 2.36 9.20 -2.33
N LEU A 289 1.43 10.17 -2.38
CA LEU A 289 1.70 11.53 -2.85
C LEU A 289 2.83 12.19 -2.07
N PHE A 290 2.77 12.17 -0.74
CA PHE A 290 3.83 12.81 0.05
C PHE A 290 5.14 12.00 0.01
N MET A 291 5.08 10.65 0.00
CA MET A 291 6.30 9.83 -0.06
C MET A 291 7.05 10.03 -1.37
N SER A 292 6.32 10.03 -2.48
CA SER A 292 6.88 10.30 -3.80
C SER A 292 7.33 11.76 -3.93
N PHE A 293 6.61 12.72 -3.34
CA PHE A 293 7.06 14.10 -3.23
C PHE A 293 8.42 14.19 -2.52
N ALA A 294 8.62 13.47 -1.41
CA ALA A 294 9.89 13.47 -0.70
C ALA A 294 11.06 12.95 -1.57
N VAL A 295 10.84 11.85 -2.31
CA VAL A 295 11.84 11.31 -3.24
C VAL A 295 12.11 12.27 -4.40
N MET A 296 11.07 12.84 -5.02
CA MET A 296 11.23 13.76 -6.15
C MET A 296 11.81 15.12 -5.73
N PHE A 297 11.51 15.59 -4.52
CA PHE A 297 12.12 16.79 -3.92
C PHE A 297 13.61 16.57 -3.68
N ALA A 298 13.98 15.43 -3.12
CA ALA A 298 15.39 15.06 -2.99
C ALA A 298 16.08 14.99 -4.36
N LEU A 299 15.42 14.44 -5.38
CA LEU A 299 15.95 14.36 -6.75
C LEU A 299 16.21 15.76 -7.32
N ALA A 300 15.24 16.67 -7.20
CA ALA A 300 15.38 18.06 -7.64
C ALA A 300 16.59 18.74 -6.97
N GLY A 301 16.72 18.59 -5.64
CA GLY A 301 17.84 19.11 -4.86
C GLY A 301 19.18 18.49 -5.27
N TYR A 302 19.22 17.18 -5.55
CA TYR A 302 20.41 16.48 -6.02
C TYR A 302 20.84 16.96 -7.41
N LEU A 303 19.93 17.00 -8.39
CA LEU A 303 20.22 17.46 -9.75
C LEU A 303 20.70 18.91 -9.75
N ALA A 304 20.10 19.76 -8.92
CA ALA A 304 20.57 21.13 -8.69
C ALA A 304 21.98 21.18 -8.08
N ALA A 305 22.27 20.37 -7.06
CA ALA A 305 23.58 20.34 -6.42
C ALA A 305 24.69 19.85 -7.37
N MET A 306 24.36 18.92 -8.27
CA MET A 306 25.25 18.40 -9.30
C MET A 306 25.32 19.29 -10.55
N LYS A 307 24.47 20.33 -10.65
CA LYS A 307 24.33 21.19 -11.83
C LYS A 307 24.09 20.39 -13.12
N ARG A 308 23.25 19.35 -13.03
CA ARG A 308 22.90 18.53 -14.21
C ARG A 308 22.22 19.42 -15.26
N PRO A 309 22.59 19.31 -16.55
CA PRO A 309 21.93 20.06 -17.62
C PRO A 309 20.43 19.76 -17.67
N HIS A 310 19.63 20.76 -18.04
CA HIS A 310 18.16 20.64 -18.20
C HIS A 310 17.42 20.11 -16.96
N ALA A 311 17.99 20.25 -15.76
CA ALA A 311 17.42 19.69 -14.53
C ALA A 311 16.00 20.21 -14.25
N LEU A 312 15.73 21.50 -14.48
CA LEU A 312 14.39 22.06 -14.26
C LEU A 312 13.38 21.50 -15.28
N SER A 313 13.78 21.42 -16.54
CA SER A 313 12.98 20.91 -17.65
C SER A 313 12.68 19.42 -17.50
N ASP A 314 13.65 18.65 -17.04
CA ASP A 314 13.49 17.24 -16.69
C ASP A 314 12.51 17.09 -15.54
N MET A 315 12.72 17.80 -14.43
CA MET A 315 11.82 17.71 -13.27
C MET A 315 10.39 18.11 -13.63
N ALA A 316 10.20 19.16 -14.43
CA ALA A 316 8.88 19.59 -14.90
C ALA A 316 8.15 18.50 -15.69
N GLN A 317 8.86 17.66 -16.45
CA GLN A 317 8.26 16.54 -17.18
C GLN A 317 8.06 15.31 -16.28
N LEU A 318 9.00 15.03 -15.37
CA LEU A 318 8.96 13.87 -14.49
C LEU A 318 7.80 13.90 -13.50
N ILE A 319 7.38 15.10 -13.05
CA ILE A 319 6.26 15.27 -12.11
C ILE A 319 4.88 15.12 -12.74
N MET A 320 4.77 14.88 -14.06
CA MET A 320 3.49 14.77 -14.77
C MET A 320 2.46 13.88 -14.07
N PRO A 321 2.78 12.64 -13.63
CA PRO A 321 1.79 11.80 -12.95
C PRO A 321 1.28 12.42 -11.63
N MET A 322 2.13 13.16 -10.91
CA MET A 322 1.73 13.86 -9.68
C MET A 322 0.73 14.97 -9.99
N VAL A 323 1.01 15.76 -11.03
CA VAL A 323 0.12 16.85 -11.43
C VAL A 323 -1.22 16.32 -11.92
N CYS A 324 -1.24 15.23 -12.69
CA CYS A 324 -2.49 14.57 -13.09
C CYS A 324 -3.31 14.11 -11.88
N TYR A 325 -2.67 13.51 -10.87
CA TYR A 325 -3.35 13.10 -9.64
C TYR A 325 -3.93 14.32 -8.88
N ILE A 326 -3.16 15.40 -8.76
CA ILE A 326 -3.62 16.64 -8.10
C ILE A 326 -4.80 17.25 -8.86
N ILE A 327 -4.78 17.26 -10.20
CA ILE A 327 -5.91 17.73 -11.03
C ILE A 327 -7.15 16.87 -10.77
N ALA A 328 -7.01 15.54 -10.73
CA ALA A 328 -8.12 14.64 -10.41
C ALA A 328 -8.69 14.93 -9.01
N PHE A 329 -7.83 15.05 -8.00
CA PHE A 329 -8.24 15.43 -6.64
C PHE A 329 -8.98 16.77 -6.61
N LEU A 330 -8.39 17.81 -7.20
CA LEU A 330 -8.99 19.15 -7.25
C LEU A 330 -10.28 19.18 -8.07
N SER A 331 -10.49 18.26 -9.00
CA SER A 331 -11.73 18.22 -9.79
C SER A 331 -12.98 18.00 -8.94
N ARG A 332 -12.83 17.38 -7.76
CA ARG A 332 -13.92 17.17 -6.79
C ARG A 332 -14.01 18.30 -5.76
N VAL A 333 -12.87 18.83 -5.32
CA VAL A 333 -12.82 19.84 -4.24
C VAL A 333 -12.99 21.26 -4.79
N MET A 334 -12.28 21.59 -5.86
CA MET A 334 -12.23 22.92 -6.48
C MET A 334 -12.10 22.80 -8.02
N PRO A 335 -13.19 22.50 -8.75
CA PRO A 335 -13.14 22.20 -10.17
C PRO A 335 -12.47 23.29 -11.02
N ALA A 336 -12.69 24.57 -10.69
CA ALA A 336 -12.06 25.69 -11.38
C ALA A 336 -10.52 25.67 -11.23
N ALA A 337 -10.01 25.38 -10.04
CA ALA A 337 -8.57 25.27 -9.79
C ALA A 337 -7.96 24.09 -10.56
N ALA A 338 -8.68 22.98 -10.68
CA ALA A 338 -8.26 21.83 -11.48
C ALA A 338 -8.08 22.20 -12.96
N ILE A 339 -9.05 22.91 -13.55
CA ILE A 339 -8.99 23.35 -14.95
C ILE A 339 -7.81 24.33 -15.16
N VAL A 340 -7.66 25.33 -14.28
CA VAL A 340 -6.55 26.29 -14.36
C VAL A 340 -5.21 25.59 -14.28
N LEU A 341 -5.05 24.66 -13.32
CA LEU A 341 -3.81 23.88 -13.18
C LEU A 341 -3.54 23.01 -14.41
N ALA A 342 -4.57 22.35 -14.95
CA ALA A 342 -4.45 21.51 -16.15
C ALA A 342 -3.98 22.32 -17.37
N VAL A 343 -4.61 23.47 -17.62
CA VAL A 343 -4.25 24.35 -18.75
C VAL A 343 -2.85 24.94 -18.56
N ALA A 344 -2.54 25.44 -17.37
CA ALA A 344 -1.23 26.02 -17.07
C ALA A 344 -0.11 24.98 -17.21
N TYR A 345 -0.31 23.79 -16.66
CA TYR A 345 0.67 22.71 -16.76
C TYR A 345 0.83 22.20 -18.18
N ALA A 346 -0.27 22.03 -18.94
CA ALA A 346 -0.21 21.63 -20.34
C ALA A 346 0.54 22.66 -21.20
N ALA A 347 0.33 23.95 -20.96
CA ALA A 347 1.05 25.02 -21.64
C ALA A 347 2.57 24.99 -21.32
N VAL A 348 2.93 24.83 -20.03
CA VAL A 348 4.34 24.71 -19.61
C VAL A 348 4.99 23.45 -20.21
N PHE A 349 4.32 22.31 -20.13
CA PHE A 349 4.82 21.05 -20.67
C PHE A 349 5.02 21.12 -22.19
N ALA A 350 4.06 21.68 -22.93
CA ALA A 350 4.17 21.89 -24.37
C ALA A 350 5.31 22.86 -24.71
N PHE A 351 5.44 23.96 -23.98
CA PHE A 351 6.50 24.96 -24.19
C PHE A 351 7.90 24.36 -24.00
N ILE A 352 8.11 23.59 -22.92
CA ILE A 352 9.39 22.90 -22.66
C ILE A 352 9.71 21.89 -23.77
N ARG A 353 8.71 21.20 -24.32
CA ARG A 353 8.91 20.15 -25.32
C ARG A 353 9.14 20.70 -26.74
N ILE A 354 8.48 21.78 -27.11
CA ILE A 354 8.58 22.38 -28.46
C ILE A 354 9.84 23.24 -28.58
N SER A 355 10.26 23.92 -27.52
CA SER A 355 11.39 24.86 -27.59
C SER A 355 12.33 24.71 -26.38
N PRO A 356 12.94 23.53 -26.17
CA PRO A 356 13.81 23.27 -25.02
C PRO A 356 15.01 24.22 -24.94
N ASP A 357 15.50 24.70 -26.09
CA ASP A 357 16.64 25.62 -26.20
C ASP A 357 16.23 27.11 -26.21
N HIS A 358 14.96 27.42 -25.96
CA HIS A 358 14.52 28.80 -25.91
C HIS A 358 15.27 29.60 -24.85
N GLY A 359 15.70 30.83 -25.17
CA GLY A 359 16.55 31.64 -24.28
C GLY A 359 15.95 31.87 -22.88
N PHE A 360 14.61 31.89 -22.77
CA PHE A 360 13.91 31.96 -21.48
C PHE A 360 14.07 30.68 -20.64
N ILE A 361 13.95 29.48 -21.24
CA ILE A 361 14.18 28.21 -20.53
C ILE A 361 15.63 28.13 -20.08
N GLN A 362 16.58 28.45 -20.96
CA GLN A 362 18.00 28.48 -20.60
C GLN A 362 18.31 29.51 -19.51
N PHE A 363 17.58 30.62 -19.46
CA PHE A 363 17.68 31.58 -18.35
C PHE A 363 17.16 30.97 -17.04
N LEU A 364 16.00 30.32 -17.05
CA LEU A 364 15.45 29.64 -15.87
C LEU A 364 16.36 28.49 -15.39
N GLU A 365 16.91 27.69 -16.30
CA GLU A 365 17.88 26.63 -15.99
C GLU A 365 19.14 27.20 -15.33
N ARG A 366 19.67 28.33 -15.84
CA ARG A 366 20.82 29.02 -15.22
C ARG A 366 20.50 29.55 -13.83
N LEU A 367 19.31 30.13 -13.63
CA LEU A 367 18.85 30.57 -12.30
C LEU A 367 18.71 29.38 -11.35
N TYR A 368 18.10 28.29 -11.83
CA TYR A 368 17.93 27.05 -11.10
C TYR A 368 19.30 26.48 -10.69
N ALA A 369 20.22 26.26 -11.63
CA ALA A 369 21.56 25.75 -11.33
C ALA A 369 22.37 26.65 -10.37
N LYS A 370 22.10 27.97 -10.34
CA LYS A 370 22.78 28.92 -9.46
C LYS A 370 22.23 28.90 -8.02
N TYR A 371 20.91 28.90 -7.86
CA TYR A 371 20.27 29.12 -6.55
C TYR A 371 19.58 27.88 -5.97
N ALA A 372 19.20 26.90 -6.79
CA ALA A 372 18.35 25.79 -6.36
C ALA A 372 19.01 24.94 -5.28
N LYS A 373 20.32 24.71 -5.32
CA LYS A 373 21.01 23.97 -4.22
C LYS A 373 20.72 24.60 -2.85
N ASN A 374 20.93 25.91 -2.73
CA ASN A 374 20.70 26.60 -1.45
C ASN A 374 19.20 26.69 -1.13
N LEU A 375 18.36 26.84 -2.15
CA LEU A 375 16.91 26.82 -1.98
C LEU A 375 16.42 25.49 -1.38
N PHE A 376 16.81 24.36 -1.97
CA PHE A 376 16.34 23.04 -1.54
C PHE A 376 16.93 22.61 -0.19
N PHE A 377 18.24 22.82 0.05
CA PHE A 377 18.91 22.34 1.27
C PHE A 377 18.81 23.29 2.47
N ILE A 378 18.55 24.58 2.24
CA ILE A 378 18.50 25.59 3.31
C ILE A 378 17.19 26.37 3.25
N GLY A 379 16.87 27.00 2.11
CA GLY A 379 15.74 27.93 2.00
C GLY A 379 14.39 27.30 2.36
N VAL A 380 14.04 26.17 1.74
CA VAL A 380 12.79 25.45 1.98
C VAL A 380 12.72 24.89 3.41
N PRO A 381 13.73 24.16 3.93
CA PRO A 381 13.72 23.74 5.33
C PRO A 381 13.57 24.91 6.32
N VAL A 382 14.27 26.02 6.11
CA VAL A 382 14.15 27.22 6.97
C VAL A 382 12.75 27.83 6.87
N LEU A 383 12.18 27.94 5.66
CA LEU A 383 10.82 28.44 5.47
C LEU A 383 9.80 27.57 6.22
N PHE A 384 9.94 26.25 6.14
CA PHE A 384 9.06 25.32 6.85
C PHE A 384 9.29 25.35 8.36
N ALA A 385 10.53 25.53 8.83
CA ALA A 385 10.82 25.68 10.24
C ALA A 385 10.20 26.96 10.82
N VAL A 386 10.38 28.10 10.14
CA VAL A 386 9.77 29.37 10.54
C VAL A 386 8.25 29.30 10.43
N GLY A 387 7.71 28.75 9.35
CA GLY A 387 6.28 28.60 9.16
C GLY A 387 5.64 27.68 10.22
N SER A 388 6.30 26.59 10.60
CA SER A 388 5.88 25.71 11.70
C SER A 388 5.86 26.46 13.03
N PHE A 389 6.89 27.25 13.31
CA PHE A 389 6.94 28.09 14.51
C PHE A 389 5.81 29.13 14.52
N VAL A 390 5.57 29.83 13.40
CA VAL A 390 4.49 30.80 13.28
C VAL A 390 3.12 30.14 13.48
N ILE A 391 2.86 29.01 12.83
CA ILE A 391 1.60 28.28 12.99
C ILE A 391 1.40 27.84 14.44
N HIS A 392 2.45 27.31 15.08
CA HIS A 392 2.39 26.92 16.49
C HIS A 392 2.01 28.07 17.44
N LEU A 393 2.42 29.31 17.11
CA LEU A 393 2.05 30.48 17.90
C LEU A 393 0.59 30.92 17.68
N ILE A 394 0.03 30.69 16.49
CA ILE A 394 -1.31 31.14 16.10
C ILE A 394 -2.38 30.10 16.48
N GLU A 395 -2.12 28.82 16.20
CA GLU A 395 -3.04 27.70 16.42
C GLU A 395 -2.51 26.81 17.55
N LYS A 396 -3.19 26.85 18.70
CA LYS A 396 -2.76 26.15 19.93
C LYS A 396 -3.34 24.75 20.09
N THR A 397 -4.30 24.36 19.27
CA THR A 397 -5.03 23.10 19.37
C THR A 397 -5.10 22.50 17.97
N ASP A 398 -4.90 21.18 17.86
CA ASP A 398 -5.13 20.34 16.66
C ASP A 398 -3.89 19.84 15.87
N PHE A 399 -2.66 19.98 16.40
CA PHE A 399 -1.50 19.31 15.80
C PHE A 399 -1.13 18.01 16.49
N THR A 400 -0.75 17.02 15.69
CA THR A 400 -0.21 15.78 16.21
C THR A 400 1.21 16.04 16.72
N SER A 401 1.46 15.73 17.99
CA SER A 401 2.77 15.96 18.61
C SER A 401 3.89 15.20 17.89
N TYR A 402 5.12 15.73 17.92
CA TYR A 402 6.30 15.00 17.43
C TYR A 402 6.53 13.69 18.22
N SER A 403 6.03 13.61 19.44
CA SER A 403 6.02 12.36 20.23
C SER A 403 5.31 11.21 19.51
N TYR A 404 4.42 11.50 18.56
CA TYR A 404 3.70 10.51 17.77
C TYR A 404 4.63 9.66 16.89
N TYR A 405 5.78 10.18 16.46
CA TYR A 405 6.81 9.35 15.79
C TYR A 405 7.31 8.18 16.65
N PHE A 406 7.22 8.33 17.97
CA PHE A 406 7.75 7.41 18.96
C PHE A 406 6.68 6.49 19.55
N TRP A 407 5.45 6.54 19.04
CA TRP A 407 4.39 5.64 19.47
C TRP A 407 4.66 4.20 19.05
N ASN A 408 3.98 3.26 19.71
CA ASN A 408 4.05 1.86 19.36
C ASN A 408 3.24 1.59 18.08
N TRP A 409 3.82 2.01 16.95
CA TRP A 409 3.24 1.83 15.63
C TRP A 409 2.95 0.38 15.32
N ARG A 410 3.65 -0.55 15.97
CA ARG A 410 3.41 -1.99 15.84
C ARG A 410 1.95 -2.39 16.13
N GLN A 411 1.27 -1.63 16.98
CA GLN A 411 -0.11 -1.87 17.40
C GLN A 411 -1.12 -0.93 16.73
N MET A 412 -0.64 0.12 16.05
CA MET A 412 -1.48 1.23 15.58
C MET A 412 -1.50 1.43 14.06
N ASP A 413 -0.42 1.07 13.34
CA ASP A 413 -0.36 1.22 11.89
C ASP A 413 0.72 0.30 11.27
N MET A 414 0.77 0.23 9.94
CA MET A 414 1.70 -0.58 9.17
C MET A 414 3.12 0.03 9.10
N MET A 415 3.72 0.32 10.26
CA MET A 415 5.07 0.87 10.39
C MET A 415 5.90 0.11 11.43
N THR A 416 7.15 -0.20 11.06
CA THR A 416 8.15 -0.75 11.98
C THR A 416 8.66 0.32 12.93
N ASP A 417 9.02 -0.05 14.16
CA ASP A 417 9.78 0.84 15.04
C ASP A 417 11.25 0.92 14.58
N TYR A 418 11.62 2.09 14.06
CA TYR A 418 12.99 2.39 13.65
C TYR A 418 13.79 3.15 14.72
N LEU A 419 13.19 3.49 15.87
CA LEU A 419 13.73 4.41 16.88
C LEU A 419 14.10 3.76 18.21
N PHE A 420 14.14 2.43 18.27
CA PHE A 420 14.59 1.60 19.40
C PHE A 420 13.67 1.56 20.64
N ILE A 421 12.57 2.30 20.68
CA ILE A 421 11.77 2.49 21.90
C ILE A 421 10.91 1.27 22.22
N HIS A 422 10.27 0.74 21.20
CA HIS A 422 9.40 -0.43 21.22
C HIS A 422 10.02 -1.61 20.46
N SER A 423 11.28 -1.48 20.02
CA SER A 423 11.99 -2.53 19.32
C SER A 423 12.48 -3.59 20.29
N GLU A 424 12.16 -4.84 20.00
CA GLU A 424 12.76 -5.98 20.68
C GLU A 424 14.26 -6.08 20.37
N TRP A 425 15.02 -6.86 21.15
CA TRP A 425 16.47 -6.92 21.02
C TRP A 425 16.96 -7.27 19.60
N LEU A 426 16.23 -8.15 18.89
CA LEU A 426 16.57 -8.55 17.52
C LEU A 426 16.37 -7.39 16.54
N ASP A 427 15.23 -6.70 16.64
CA ASP A 427 14.92 -5.54 15.81
C ASP A 427 15.83 -4.34 16.16
N GLY A 428 16.17 -4.19 17.44
CA GLY A 428 17.15 -3.23 17.94
C GLY A 428 18.52 -3.44 17.30
N LEU A 429 19.00 -4.68 17.20
CA LEU A 429 20.25 -5.01 16.50
C LEU A 429 20.21 -4.57 15.03
N ILE A 430 19.10 -4.81 14.34
CA ILE A 430 18.94 -4.39 12.94
C ILE A 430 18.79 -2.86 12.82
N ASN A 431 18.12 -2.21 13.77
CA ASN A 431 18.04 -0.75 13.83
C ASN A 431 19.42 -0.10 13.97
N VAL A 432 20.37 -0.71 14.70
CA VAL A 432 21.77 -0.24 14.73
C VAL A 432 22.36 -0.25 13.31
N LEU A 433 22.13 -1.29 12.52
CA LEU A 433 22.63 -1.38 11.15
C LEU A 433 21.97 -0.35 10.22
N ARG A 434 20.66 -0.13 10.36
CA ARG A 434 19.90 0.89 9.61
C ARG A 434 20.49 2.29 9.82
N TRP A 435 20.64 2.70 11.08
CA TRP A 435 21.20 4.01 11.43
C TRP A 435 22.68 4.12 11.13
N ALA A 436 23.46 3.05 11.27
CA ALA A 436 24.85 3.02 10.81
C ALA A 436 24.93 3.31 9.31
N GLY A 437 24.04 2.75 8.49
CA GLY A 437 23.93 3.06 7.06
C GLY A 437 23.65 4.54 6.79
N VAL A 438 22.66 5.12 7.47
CA VAL A 438 22.33 6.55 7.40
C VAL A 438 23.55 7.41 7.73
N LEU A 439 24.21 7.16 8.86
CA LEU A 439 25.40 7.90 9.28
C LEU A 439 26.53 7.77 8.25
N LEU A 440 26.78 6.57 7.71
CA LEU A 440 27.82 6.36 6.70
C LEU A 440 27.55 7.12 5.40
N PHE A 441 26.29 7.28 4.98
CA PHE A 441 25.97 8.08 3.80
C PHE A 441 26.14 9.58 4.04
N ILE A 442 25.85 10.06 5.25
CA ILE A 442 26.01 11.47 5.62
C ILE A 442 27.49 11.85 5.78
N THR A 443 28.27 11.05 6.52
CA THR A 443 29.62 11.40 6.97
C THR A 443 30.72 11.03 5.97
N ASN A 444 30.57 9.93 5.22
CA ASN A 444 31.62 9.53 4.30
C ASN A 444 31.65 10.43 3.05
N ARG A 445 32.85 10.55 2.49
CA ARG A 445 33.03 11.04 1.14
C ARG A 445 32.40 10.04 0.15
N ASN A 446 31.49 10.54 -0.67
CA ASN A 446 30.79 9.78 -1.70
C ASN A 446 31.23 10.31 -3.05
N ASP A 447 32.14 9.57 -3.69
CA ASP A 447 32.84 10.02 -4.89
C ASP A 447 32.09 9.66 -6.18
N ILE A 448 31.20 8.67 -6.11
CA ILE A 448 30.39 8.15 -7.23
C ILE A 448 28.95 8.68 -7.17
N ASP A 449 28.36 8.86 -8.34
CA ASP A 449 27.12 9.63 -8.50
C ASP A 449 25.92 8.97 -7.82
N GLU A 450 25.79 7.65 -7.87
CA GLU A 450 24.69 6.96 -7.20
C GLU A 450 24.75 7.06 -5.67
N GLU A 451 25.94 7.24 -5.09
CA GLU A 451 26.09 7.50 -3.66
C GLU A 451 25.89 8.96 -3.29
N LYS A 452 26.23 9.89 -4.20
CA LYS A 452 25.89 11.31 -4.02
C LYS A 452 24.37 11.50 -4.02
N TRP A 453 23.66 10.77 -4.89
CA TRP A 453 22.20 10.69 -4.88
C TRP A 453 21.68 10.19 -3.53
N MET A 454 22.12 8.99 -3.10
CA MET A 454 21.67 8.43 -1.82
C MET A 454 21.99 9.33 -0.64
N ARG A 455 23.13 10.03 -0.66
CA ARG A 455 23.47 11.05 0.36
C ARG A 455 22.50 12.22 0.35
N ALA A 456 22.22 12.80 -0.82
CA ALA A 456 21.28 13.90 -0.95
C ALA A 456 19.88 13.48 -0.45
N PHE A 457 19.43 12.30 -0.84
CA PHE A 457 18.18 11.70 -0.35
C PHE A 457 18.16 11.58 1.18
N VAL A 458 19.16 10.93 1.79
CA VAL A 458 19.23 10.76 3.25
C VAL A 458 19.27 12.10 3.98
N ILE A 459 20.08 13.06 3.50
CA ILE A 459 20.17 14.40 4.12
C ILE A 459 18.82 15.11 4.07
N MET A 460 18.14 15.10 2.92
CA MET A 460 16.83 15.74 2.80
C MET A 460 15.77 15.08 3.67
N MET A 461 15.77 13.75 3.76
CA MET A 461 14.87 13.03 4.67
C MET A 461 15.08 13.48 6.12
N VAL A 462 16.32 13.58 6.58
CA VAL A 462 16.65 13.97 7.97
C VAL A 462 16.41 15.45 8.24
N VAL A 463 16.89 16.34 7.36
CA VAL A 463 16.88 17.79 7.57
C VAL A 463 15.51 18.41 7.35
N PHE A 464 14.69 17.80 6.48
CA PHE A 464 13.38 18.34 6.12
C PHE A 464 12.23 17.46 6.59
N PHE A 465 12.13 16.22 6.11
CA PHE A 465 10.92 15.40 6.28
C PHE A 465 10.76 14.73 7.64
N LEU A 466 11.85 14.46 8.34
CA LEU A 466 11.88 13.86 9.68
C LEU A 466 12.24 14.91 10.77
N ASN A 467 12.49 16.15 10.37
CA ASN A 467 12.91 17.21 11.28
C ASN A 467 11.71 17.76 12.07
N PRO A 468 11.74 17.73 13.42
CA PRO A 468 10.65 18.27 14.25
C PRO A 468 10.35 19.73 13.96
N LEU A 469 11.36 20.52 13.57
CA LEU A 469 11.18 21.94 13.30
C LEU A 469 10.29 22.20 12.07
N CYS A 470 10.31 21.31 11.08
CA CYS A 470 9.52 21.47 9.85
C CYS A 470 8.13 20.83 9.93
N MET A 471 7.86 20.08 11.00
CA MET A 471 6.81 19.08 11.01
C MET A 471 5.40 19.67 11.02
N ILE A 472 5.14 20.75 11.78
CA ILE A 472 3.79 21.35 11.89
C ILE A 472 3.30 21.84 10.53
N LEU A 473 4.15 22.56 9.77
CA LEU A 473 3.77 23.03 8.45
C LEU A 473 3.65 21.86 7.45
N LEU A 474 4.53 20.86 7.52
CA LEU A 474 4.42 19.63 6.71
C LEU A 474 3.08 18.90 6.97
N GLN A 475 2.71 18.72 8.24
CA GLN A 475 1.44 18.13 8.66
C GLN A 475 0.26 18.91 8.10
N LYS A 476 0.27 20.24 8.26
CA LYS A 476 -0.86 21.07 7.82
C LYS A 476 -1.04 21.12 6.31
N THR A 477 0.06 21.05 5.55
CA THR A 477 0.04 21.32 4.10
C THR A 477 0.13 20.09 3.22
N ILE A 478 0.83 19.04 3.67
CA ILE A 478 1.22 17.92 2.79
C ILE A 478 0.79 16.58 3.37
N THR A 479 1.07 16.31 4.64
CA THR A 479 1.03 14.92 5.16
C THR A 479 -0.15 14.61 6.05
N GLY A 480 -0.79 15.60 6.69
CA GLY A 480 -1.76 15.35 7.76
C GLY A 480 -1.14 14.51 8.89
N MET A 481 -1.99 13.74 9.59
CA MET A 481 -1.57 12.87 10.70
C MET A 481 -0.61 11.75 10.29
N VAL A 482 -0.49 11.43 8.99
CA VAL A 482 0.33 10.32 8.49
C VAL A 482 1.78 10.70 8.17
N PHE A 483 2.25 11.85 8.65
CA PHE A 483 3.63 12.33 8.49
C PHE A 483 4.69 11.34 8.99
N TYR A 484 4.33 10.51 9.99
CA TYR A 484 5.25 9.54 10.56
C TYR A 484 5.74 8.51 9.53
N ARG A 485 4.90 8.21 8.54
CA ARG A 485 5.17 7.26 7.45
C ARG A 485 6.37 7.65 6.57
N ASN A 486 6.91 8.88 6.68
CA ASN A 486 8.19 9.27 6.07
C ASN A 486 9.37 8.36 6.46
N PHE A 487 9.32 7.69 7.63
CA PHE A 487 10.33 6.68 7.97
C PHE A 487 10.34 5.50 6.99
N MET A 488 9.20 5.08 6.43
CA MET A 488 9.14 4.00 5.42
C MET A 488 9.77 4.42 4.08
N THR A 489 9.78 5.72 3.79
CA THR A 489 10.47 6.25 2.61
C THR A 489 11.99 6.11 2.78
N LEU A 490 12.51 6.39 3.97
CA LEU A 490 13.93 6.27 4.29
C LEU A 490 14.38 4.81 4.53
N PHE A 491 13.57 4.02 5.22
CA PHE A 491 13.83 2.64 5.60
C PHE A 491 12.81 1.69 4.95
N ASN A 492 13.30 0.89 4.01
CA ASN A 492 12.55 -0.13 3.28
C ASN A 492 13.54 -1.20 2.77
N PRO A 493 13.07 -2.39 2.35
CA PRO A 493 13.96 -3.47 1.92
C PRO A 493 15.02 -3.05 0.90
N LEU A 494 14.71 -2.16 -0.04
CA LEU A 494 15.69 -1.65 -1.00
C LEU A 494 16.77 -0.77 -0.33
N THR A 495 16.36 0.25 0.41
CA THR A 495 17.30 1.18 1.07
C THR A 495 18.16 0.45 2.09
N GLU A 496 17.62 -0.56 2.79
CA GLU A 496 18.37 -1.47 3.65
C GLU A 496 19.44 -2.24 2.87
N VAL A 497 19.13 -2.79 1.69
CA VAL A 497 20.15 -3.43 0.82
C VAL A 497 21.24 -2.44 0.42
N LEU A 498 20.90 -1.18 0.10
CA LEU A 498 21.87 -0.14 -0.25
C LEU A 498 22.74 0.29 0.96
N PHE A 499 22.13 0.41 2.14
CA PHE A 499 22.84 0.67 3.40
C PHE A 499 23.80 -0.47 3.74
N LEU A 500 23.35 -1.72 3.63
CA LEU A 500 24.17 -2.89 3.84
C LEU A 500 25.33 -2.96 2.85
N ASP A 501 25.11 -2.69 1.55
CA ASP A 501 26.22 -2.65 0.58
C ASP A 501 27.29 -1.62 0.97
N LYS A 502 26.88 -0.43 1.43
CA LYS A 502 27.83 0.61 1.90
C LYS A 502 28.56 0.16 3.16
N ILE A 503 27.87 -0.46 4.12
CA ILE A 503 28.46 -1.02 5.35
C ILE A 503 29.48 -2.10 5.00
N PHE A 504 29.10 -3.10 4.18
CA PHE A 504 29.98 -4.19 3.78
C PHE A 504 31.22 -3.71 3.02
N ARG A 505 31.09 -2.70 2.16
CA ARG A 505 32.24 -2.08 1.48
C ARG A 505 33.19 -1.35 2.43
N LYS A 506 32.69 -0.87 3.57
CA LYS A 506 33.55 -0.29 4.62
C LYS A 506 34.19 -1.39 5.47
N CYS A 507 33.40 -2.41 5.84
CA CYS A 507 33.84 -3.54 6.65
C CYS A 507 34.79 -4.49 5.92
N SER A 508 34.81 -4.50 4.58
CA SER A 508 35.72 -5.33 3.77
C SER A 508 37.21 -5.05 4.04
N ARG A 509 37.53 -3.92 4.67
CA ARG A 509 38.88 -3.59 5.18
C ARG A 509 39.31 -4.48 6.35
N TYR A 510 38.37 -5.14 7.02
CA TYR A 510 38.61 -5.99 8.18
C TYR A 510 38.20 -7.44 7.84
N LEU A 511 39.15 -8.37 7.92
CA LEU A 511 38.97 -9.76 7.48
C LEU A 511 37.77 -10.46 8.15
N ALA A 512 37.55 -10.21 9.44
CA ALA A 512 36.50 -10.87 10.23
C ALA A 512 35.14 -10.14 10.21
N ALA A 513 35.10 -8.82 9.92
CA ALA A 513 33.88 -8.03 10.11
C ALA A 513 32.77 -8.40 9.12
N ALA A 514 33.10 -8.61 7.85
CA ALA A 514 32.11 -8.97 6.83
C ALA A 514 31.50 -10.37 7.04
N PRO A 515 32.26 -11.44 7.37
CA PRO A 515 31.70 -12.73 7.76
C PRO A 515 30.81 -12.66 9.00
N VAL A 516 31.25 -11.96 10.06
CA VAL A 516 30.48 -11.83 11.31
C VAL A 516 29.14 -11.13 11.04
N LEU A 517 29.16 -9.99 10.34
CA LEU A 517 27.93 -9.28 9.98
C LEU A 517 27.00 -10.14 9.12
N SER A 518 27.56 -10.92 8.17
CA SER A 518 26.77 -11.84 7.34
C SER A 518 26.10 -12.93 8.17
N ILE A 519 26.82 -13.50 9.15
CA ILE A 519 26.25 -14.48 10.09
C ILE A 519 25.15 -13.82 10.94
N CYS A 520 25.36 -12.60 11.45
CA CYS A 520 24.33 -11.86 12.17
C CYS A 520 23.04 -11.68 11.35
N LEU A 521 23.16 -11.31 10.07
CA LEU A 521 21.99 -11.16 9.19
C LEU A 521 21.26 -12.49 8.96
N ILE A 522 22.00 -13.59 8.72
CA ILE A 522 21.40 -14.93 8.55
C ILE A 522 20.75 -15.39 9.85
N SER A 523 21.40 -15.19 11.00
CA SER A 523 20.84 -15.50 12.31
C SER A 523 19.57 -14.69 12.57
N ALA A 524 19.52 -13.43 12.18
CA ALA A 524 18.31 -12.61 12.33
C ALA A 524 17.14 -13.15 11.50
N VAL A 525 17.40 -13.59 10.26
CA VAL A 525 16.39 -14.27 9.43
C VAL A 525 15.87 -15.54 10.12
N LEU A 526 16.77 -16.40 10.59
CA LEU A 526 16.41 -17.69 11.19
C LEU A 526 15.65 -17.50 12.52
N LEU A 527 16.20 -16.69 13.43
CA LEU A 527 15.57 -16.41 14.72
C LEU A 527 14.22 -15.71 14.52
N GLY A 528 14.16 -14.77 13.58
CA GLY A 528 12.93 -14.06 13.23
C GLY A 528 11.78 -14.98 12.84
N ASN A 529 12.04 -15.91 11.92
CA ASN A 529 11.03 -16.84 11.43
C ASN A 529 10.71 -17.95 12.46
N ILE A 530 11.72 -18.50 13.14
CA ILE A 530 11.51 -19.51 14.20
C ILE A 530 10.71 -18.91 15.37
N GLY A 531 11.04 -17.68 15.78
CA GLY A 531 10.34 -16.93 16.82
C GLY A 531 8.87 -16.74 16.49
N SER A 532 8.54 -16.42 15.22
CA SER A 532 7.15 -16.32 14.75
C SER A 532 6.36 -17.59 15.02
N PHE A 533 6.89 -18.75 14.61
CA PHE A 533 6.21 -20.04 14.79
C PHE A 533 6.18 -20.53 16.25
N LYS A 534 7.11 -20.08 17.08
CA LYS A 534 7.10 -20.30 18.53
C LYS A 534 6.21 -19.33 19.31
N LEU A 535 5.56 -18.40 18.61
CA LEU A 535 4.74 -17.33 19.20
C LEU A 535 5.51 -16.42 20.18
N ASP A 536 6.82 -16.29 19.97
CA ASP A 536 7.73 -15.51 20.82
C ASP A 536 7.69 -14.03 20.42
N PRO A 537 7.22 -13.13 21.30
CA PRO A 537 7.15 -11.71 21.00
C PRO A 537 8.50 -11.03 20.82
N SER A 538 9.56 -11.55 21.46
CA SER A 538 10.89 -10.95 21.52
C SER A 538 11.71 -11.17 20.25
N THR A 539 11.40 -12.22 19.49
CA THR A 539 12.13 -12.60 18.27
C THR A 539 11.25 -12.72 17.05
N GLY A 540 9.95 -12.96 17.20
CA GLY A 540 9.05 -13.22 16.07
C GLY A 540 8.78 -12.00 15.20
N LEU A 541 8.95 -12.17 13.88
CA LEU A 541 8.67 -11.14 12.87
C LEU A 541 7.18 -10.95 12.57
N TYR A 542 6.35 -11.97 12.83
CA TYR A 542 4.92 -11.96 12.49
C TYR A 542 4.12 -12.91 13.40
N TRP A 543 4.60 -13.13 14.63
CA TRP A 543 4.02 -14.06 15.59
C TRP A 543 2.55 -13.77 15.91
N VAL A 544 2.15 -12.48 15.96
CA VAL A 544 0.79 -12.04 16.31
C VAL A 544 -0.21 -12.68 15.35
N TYR A 545 0.08 -12.59 14.05
CA TYR A 545 -0.77 -13.12 12.99
C TYR A 545 -0.78 -14.65 12.91
N ILE A 546 0.27 -15.34 13.41
CA ILE A 546 0.20 -16.80 13.57
C ILE A 546 -0.67 -17.15 14.78
N ARG A 547 -0.56 -16.41 15.88
CA ARG A 547 -1.34 -16.66 17.11
C ARG A 547 -2.84 -16.58 16.83
N GLY A 548 -3.30 -15.49 16.22
CA GLY A 548 -4.73 -15.38 15.85
C GLY A 548 -5.16 -16.30 14.70
N GLY A 549 -4.21 -16.85 13.93
CA GLY A 549 -4.47 -17.79 12.84
C GLY A 549 -4.84 -19.21 13.28
N GLN A 550 -4.79 -19.53 14.57
CA GLN A 550 -5.00 -20.90 15.07
C GLN A 550 -6.45 -21.40 14.92
N THR A 551 -7.42 -20.49 14.96
CA THR A 551 -8.87 -20.80 14.89
C THR A 551 -9.49 -20.48 13.54
N VAL A 552 -8.72 -19.87 12.65
CA VAL A 552 -9.20 -19.32 11.37
C VAL A 552 -8.87 -20.28 10.23
N ASP A 553 -9.76 -20.39 9.24
CA ASP A 553 -9.43 -21.18 8.05
C ASP A 553 -8.26 -20.55 7.27
N GLY A 554 -7.23 -21.35 7.01
CA GLY A 554 -6.00 -20.86 6.38
C GLY A 554 -6.18 -20.31 4.97
N ILE A 555 -7.22 -20.72 4.23
CA ILE A 555 -7.53 -20.24 2.88
C ILE A 555 -8.50 -19.06 2.93
N TYR A 556 -9.59 -19.22 3.69
CA TYR A 556 -10.69 -18.27 3.73
C TYR A 556 -10.43 -17.08 4.65
N LYS A 557 -9.48 -17.20 5.59
CA LYS A 557 -9.07 -16.15 6.52
C LYS A 557 -10.17 -15.64 7.47
N VAL A 558 -11.22 -16.43 7.63
CA VAL A 558 -12.36 -16.17 8.53
C VAL A 558 -12.62 -17.44 9.35
N ASP A 559 -13.19 -17.30 10.55
CA ASP A 559 -13.61 -18.44 11.37
C ASP A 559 -14.68 -19.27 10.61
N PRO A 560 -14.62 -20.62 10.63
CA PRO A 560 -15.59 -21.43 9.90
C PRO A 560 -17.06 -21.23 10.33
N ASP A 561 -17.32 -20.92 11.59
CA ASP A 561 -18.67 -20.66 12.09
C ASP A 561 -19.19 -19.31 11.58
N GLU A 562 -18.33 -18.28 11.62
CA GLU A 562 -18.61 -16.96 11.04
C GLU A 562 -18.90 -17.07 9.54
N MET A 563 -18.09 -17.83 8.81
CA MET A 563 -18.28 -18.11 7.39
C MET A 563 -19.64 -18.73 7.08
N ASN A 564 -20.08 -19.70 7.89
CA ASN A 564 -21.36 -20.37 7.70
C ASN A 564 -22.53 -19.40 7.95
N ALA A 565 -22.44 -18.58 9.00
CA ALA A 565 -23.44 -17.55 9.30
C ALA A 565 -23.54 -16.50 8.19
N LEU A 566 -22.39 -16.02 7.68
CA LEU A 566 -22.34 -15.07 6.56
C LEU A 566 -22.92 -15.65 5.28
N ASN A 567 -22.61 -16.91 4.94
CA ASN A 567 -23.17 -17.56 3.76
C ASN A 567 -24.67 -17.81 3.90
N PHE A 568 -25.15 -18.15 5.10
CA PHE A 568 -26.58 -18.28 5.36
C PHE A 568 -27.30 -16.94 5.18
N LEU A 569 -26.80 -15.89 5.84
CA LEU A 569 -27.37 -14.54 5.74
C LEU A 569 -27.38 -14.05 4.29
N LYS A 570 -26.33 -14.35 3.51
CA LYS A 570 -26.24 -14.00 2.09
C LYS A 570 -27.39 -14.56 1.25
N GLU A 571 -27.82 -15.79 1.51
CA GLU A 571 -28.94 -16.38 0.77
C GLU A 571 -30.29 -15.82 1.23
N GLU A 572 -30.41 -15.43 2.49
CA GLU A 572 -31.63 -14.79 3.03
C GLU A 572 -31.81 -13.35 2.52
N VAL A 573 -30.74 -12.54 2.47
CA VAL A 573 -30.83 -11.14 2.00
C VAL A 573 -31.14 -11.04 0.50
N LYS A 574 -30.76 -12.03 -0.30
CA LYS A 574 -31.12 -12.12 -1.72
C LYS A 574 -32.62 -12.24 -1.98
N GLN A 575 -33.41 -12.62 -0.97
CA GLN A 575 -34.87 -12.70 -1.10
C GLN A 575 -35.54 -11.32 -1.02
N ILE A 576 -34.79 -10.26 -0.66
CA ILE A 576 -35.27 -8.89 -0.56
C ILE A 576 -34.89 -8.17 -1.87
N ASP A 577 -35.83 -8.10 -2.81
CA ASP A 577 -35.58 -7.49 -4.14
C ASP A 577 -35.87 -5.98 -4.19
N ASP A 578 -36.72 -5.45 -3.30
CA ASP A 578 -37.30 -4.11 -3.45
C ASP A 578 -36.42 -2.96 -2.90
N ARG A 579 -35.43 -3.26 -2.06
CA ARG A 579 -34.52 -2.26 -1.48
C ARG A 579 -33.20 -2.87 -1.00
N GLN A 580 -32.24 -2.01 -0.68
CA GLN A 580 -31.00 -2.45 -0.02
C GLN A 580 -31.33 -3.04 1.36
N PRO A 581 -30.96 -4.30 1.66
CA PRO A 581 -31.18 -4.90 2.97
C PRO A 581 -30.35 -4.20 4.04
N VAL A 582 -30.94 -3.96 5.20
CA VAL A 582 -30.28 -3.29 6.34
C VAL A 582 -29.91 -4.32 7.38
N VAL A 583 -28.63 -4.36 7.75
CA VAL A 583 -28.08 -5.37 8.66
C VAL A 583 -27.33 -4.71 9.81
N VAL A 584 -27.53 -5.23 11.01
CA VAL A 584 -26.63 -5.00 12.14
C VAL A 584 -25.73 -6.22 12.26
N SER A 585 -24.43 -6.04 12.11
CA SER A 585 -23.48 -7.15 12.12
C SER A 585 -22.32 -6.91 13.08
N GLN A 586 -22.04 -7.92 13.90
CA GLN A 586 -20.82 -8.00 14.71
C GLN A 586 -19.66 -8.69 13.95
N SER A 587 -19.86 -9.10 12.69
CA SER A 587 -18.80 -9.63 11.83
C SER A 587 -18.20 -8.51 10.97
N ALA A 588 -16.88 -8.33 11.09
CA ALA A 588 -16.13 -7.40 10.27
C ALA A 588 -16.12 -7.76 8.77
N ALA A 589 -16.38 -9.02 8.41
CA ALA A 589 -16.32 -9.50 7.03
C ALA A 589 -17.61 -9.27 6.23
N THR A 590 -18.70 -8.79 6.87
CA THR A 590 -20.05 -8.68 6.28
C THR A 590 -20.07 -8.03 4.90
N LEU A 591 -19.58 -6.80 4.76
CA LEU A 591 -19.62 -6.05 3.50
C LEU A 591 -18.69 -6.63 2.42
N THR A 592 -17.64 -7.35 2.82
CA THR A 592 -16.77 -8.04 1.86
C THR A 592 -17.44 -9.29 1.26
N TYR A 593 -18.30 -9.96 2.03
CA TYR A 593 -19.06 -11.14 1.62
C TYR A 593 -20.38 -10.81 0.91
N MET A 594 -21.02 -9.74 1.37
CA MET A 594 -22.34 -9.28 0.96
C MET A 594 -22.30 -7.78 0.65
N PRO A 595 -21.64 -7.35 -0.44
CA PRO A 595 -21.58 -5.93 -0.84
C PRO A 595 -22.97 -5.33 -1.17
N GLU A 596 -24.01 -6.14 -1.27
CA GLU A 596 -25.38 -5.74 -1.50
C GLU A 596 -26.10 -5.17 -0.26
N VAL A 597 -25.58 -5.35 0.96
CA VAL A 597 -26.25 -4.89 2.19
C VAL A 597 -25.76 -3.52 2.64
N TYR A 598 -26.58 -2.81 3.43
CA TYR A 598 -26.17 -1.68 4.24
C TYR A 598 -25.94 -2.18 5.67
N SER A 599 -24.68 -2.15 6.12
CA SER A 599 -24.30 -2.56 7.48
C SER A 599 -24.22 -1.32 8.35
N ILE A 600 -25.24 -1.09 9.19
CA ILE A 600 -25.38 0.14 10.01
C ILE A 600 -24.09 0.44 10.78
N PHE A 601 -23.49 -0.61 11.33
CA PHE A 601 -22.20 -0.55 11.99
C PHE A 601 -21.22 -1.51 11.33
N GLY A 602 -19.94 -1.19 11.49
CA GLY A 602 -18.81 -1.92 10.92
C GLY A 602 -17.52 -1.46 11.60
N PRO A 603 -16.37 -2.08 11.30
CA PRO A 603 -15.11 -1.81 12.00
C PRO A 603 -14.66 -0.35 11.96
N TRP A 604 -15.02 0.41 10.92
CA TRP A 604 -14.76 1.85 10.85
C TRP A 604 -15.34 2.63 12.05
N HIS A 605 -16.58 2.34 12.41
CA HIS A 605 -17.31 3.04 13.47
C HIS A 605 -16.69 2.84 14.86
N TYR A 606 -15.85 1.82 15.03
CA TYR A 606 -15.05 1.64 16.25
C TYR A 606 -14.07 2.79 16.46
N HIS A 607 -13.30 3.13 15.42
CA HIS A 607 -12.24 4.13 15.49
C HIS A 607 -12.73 5.57 15.26
N TYR A 608 -13.91 5.74 14.67
CA TYR A 608 -14.46 7.05 14.30
C TYR A 608 -15.87 7.26 14.88
N PRO A 609 -15.99 7.67 16.16
CA PRO A 609 -17.28 7.86 16.82
C PRO A 609 -18.19 8.89 16.16
N LEU A 610 -17.60 9.92 15.53
CA LEU A 610 -18.34 10.99 14.86
C LEU A 610 -19.10 10.52 13.61
N ASP A 611 -18.74 9.37 13.06
CA ASP A 611 -19.37 8.79 11.88
C ASP A 611 -20.51 7.82 12.25
N ARG A 612 -20.75 7.58 13.54
CA ARG A 612 -21.83 6.69 14.03
C ARG A 612 -23.18 7.35 13.79
N VAL A 613 -24.13 6.58 13.25
CA VAL A 613 -25.52 7.06 13.09
C VAL A 613 -26.22 7.32 14.43
N ASN A 614 -25.84 6.58 15.47
CA ASN A 614 -26.29 6.74 16.85
C ASN A 614 -25.32 6.00 17.78
N ASP A 615 -24.80 6.73 18.78
CA ASP A 615 -23.80 6.20 19.69
C ASP A 615 -24.39 5.17 20.67
N GLU A 616 -25.57 5.45 21.27
CA GLU A 616 -26.25 4.50 22.17
C GLU A 616 -26.55 3.17 21.46
N PHE A 617 -27.03 3.23 20.22
CA PHE A 617 -27.29 2.04 19.42
C PHE A 617 -26.00 1.29 19.06
N TYR A 618 -24.93 2.02 18.76
CA TYR A 618 -23.61 1.42 18.54
C TYR A 618 -23.13 0.67 19.79
N GLN A 619 -23.23 1.25 20.99
CA GLN A 619 -22.80 0.59 22.23
C GLN A 619 -23.60 -0.69 22.51
N ILE A 620 -24.89 -0.72 22.14
CA ILE A 620 -25.75 -1.91 22.22
C ILE A 620 -25.32 -2.98 21.19
N ALA A 621 -25.02 -2.57 19.96
CA ALA A 621 -24.84 -3.46 18.82
C ALA A 621 -23.39 -3.90 18.56
N ARG A 622 -22.40 -3.19 19.11
CA ARG A 622 -20.97 -3.48 18.90
C ARG A 622 -20.61 -4.87 19.42
N LYS A 623 -19.53 -5.42 18.89
CA LYS A 623 -18.86 -6.57 19.49
C LYS A 623 -18.20 -6.11 20.80
N HIS A 624 -18.44 -6.81 21.90
CA HIS A 624 -17.75 -6.53 23.17
C HIS A 624 -16.35 -7.12 23.14
N GLU A 625 -15.38 -6.29 23.47
CA GLU A 625 -13.96 -6.62 23.51
C GLU A 625 -13.43 -6.31 24.91
N ASP A 626 -12.67 -7.24 25.50
CA ASP A 626 -12.23 -7.19 26.91
C ASP A 626 -11.40 -5.93 27.29
N TRP A 627 -10.98 -5.14 26.31
CA TRP A 627 -10.12 -3.97 26.46
C TRP A 627 -10.85 -2.63 26.20
N LEU A 628 -12.14 -2.67 25.87
CA LEU A 628 -12.98 -1.49 25.79
C LEU A 628 -13.54 -1.14 27.18
N GLU A 629 -13.55 0.15 27.52
CA GLU A 629 -14.26 0.61 28.71
C GLU A 629 -15.75 0.22 28.60
N GLU A 630 -16.25 -0.42 29.66
CA GLU A 630 -17.64 -0.82 29.80
C GLU A 630 -18.49 0.41 30.12
N GLU A 631 -19.07 1.04 29.10
CA GLU A 631 -20.34 1.72 29.29
C GLU A 631 -21.42 0.64 29.35
N GLU A 632 -22.22 0.60 30.42
CA GLU A 632 -23.35 -0.32 30.55
C GLU A 632 -24.44 0.07 29.52
N PRO A 633 -24.62 -0.68 28.43
CA PRO A 633 -25.58 -0.31 27.39
C PRO A 633 -27.01 -0.62 27.88
N ASP A 634 -27.97 0.26 27.60
CA ASP A 634 -29.38 0.00 27.86
C ASP A 634 -29.99 -0.90 26.77
N TYR A 635 -29.82 -2.22 26.93
CA TYR A 635 -30.34 -3.21 25.99
C TYR A 635 -31.87 -3.21 25.87
N THR A 636 -32.62 -2.57 26.78
CA THR A 636 -34.08 -2.52 26.67
C THR A 636 -34.55 -1.73 25.45
N LYS A 637 -33.70 -0.83 24.93
CA LYS A 637 -33.93 -0.07 23.70
C LYS A 637 -33.57 -0.81 22.41
N SER A 638 -33.06 -2.05 22.48
CA SER A 638 -32.58 -2.79 21.30
C SER A 638 -33.63 -2.88 20.19
N CYS A 639 -34.86 -3.27 20.56
CA CYS A 639 -35.96 -3.40 19.59
C CYS A 639 -36.43 -2.04 19.04
N GLU A 640 -36.41 -0.99 19.86
CA GLU A 640 -36.73 0.38 19.41
C GLU A 640 -35.77 0.80 18.30
N TYR A 641 -34.46 0.66 18.51
CA TYR A 641 -33.47 1.05 17.51
C TYR A 641 -33.51 0.17 16.26
N LEU A 642 -33.65 -1.15 16.41
CA LEU A 642 -33.73 -2.06 15.26
C LEU A 642 -34.90 -1.69 14.33
N LEU A 643 -36.07 -1.36 14.90
CA LEU A 643 -37.23 -0.89 14.14
C LEU A 643 -37.05 0.53 13.61
N GLN A 644 -36.46 1.45 14.40
CA GLN A 644 -36.20 2.84 13.99
C GLN A 644 -35.32 2.92 12.74
N TYR A 645 -34.29 2.07 12.66
CA TYR A 645 -33.36 2.00 11.52
C TYR A 645 -33.76 1.00 10.44
N ASP A 646 -35.00 0.48 10.46
CA ASP A 646 -35.55 -0.47 9.49
C ASP A 646 -34.68 -1.73 9.29
N THR A 647 -34.04 -2.21 10.37
CA THR A 647 -33.13 -3.36 10.33
C THR A 647 -33.87 -4.62 9.88
N ASP A 648 -33.31 -5.36 8.94
CA ASP A 648 -33.86 -6.64 8.45
C ASP A 648 -33.30 -7.83 9.21
N TYR A 649 -31.97 -7.82 9.44
CA TYR A 649 -31.27 -8.93 10.08
C TYR A 649 -30.24 -8.44 11.08
N VAL A 650 -30.02 -9.27 12.10
CA VAL A 650 -28.93 -9.12 13.06
C VAL A 650 -28.04 -10.35 12.97
N LEU A 651 -26.76 -10.14 12.66
CA LEU A 651 -25.71 -11.15 12.77
C LEU A 651 -24.90 -10.89 14.04
N LEU A 652 -25.08 -11.75 15.04
CA LEU A 652 -24.50 -11.55 16.36
C LEU A 652 -23.66 -12.75 16.81
N GLN A 653 -22.59 -12.46 17.53
CA GLN A 653 -21.72 -13.41 18.22
C GLN A 653 -22.31 -13.69 19.61
N TYR A 654 -23.36 -14.51 19.66
CA TYR A 654 -24.26 -14.62 20.82
C TYR A 654 -23.59 -15.04 22.13
N TRP A 655 -22.44 -15.72 22.08
CA TRP A 655 -21.69 -16.09 23.28
C TRP A 655 -20.94 -14.92 23.94
N GLN A 656 -20.64 -13.86 23.19
CA GLN A 656 -20.01 -12.61 23.67
C GLN A 656 -21.03 -11.47 23.86
N SER A 657 -22.28 -11.66 23.47
CA SER A 657 -23.32 -10.63 23.52
C SER A 657 -24.66 -11.27 23.85
N ALA A 658 -24.70 -11.99 24.98
CA ALA A 658 -25.88 -12.72 25.43
C ALA A 658 -27.03 -11.76 25.78
N GLU A 659 -26.71 -10.56 26.25
CA GLU A 659 -27.66 -9.49 26.58
C GLU A 659 -28.37 -8.99 25.32
N LEU A 660 -27.61 -8.71 24.24
CA LEU A 660 -28.18 -8.33 22.95
C LEU A 660 -28.98 -9.49 22.35
N ASP A 661 -28.48 -10.71 22.43
CA ASP A 661 -29.21 -11.90 21.99
C ASP A 661 -30.56 -11.98 22.71
N GLN A 662 -30.60 -11.92 24.03
CA GLN A 662 -31.85 -12.01 24.79
C GLN A 662 -32.77 -10.81 24.54
N ALA A 663 -32.24 -9.58 24.48
CA ALA A 663 -33.04 -8.38 24.29
C ALA A 663 -33.72 -8.32 22.92
N THR A 664 -33.11 -8.91 21.90
CA THR A 664 -33.66 -8.94 20.54
C THR A 664 -34.71 -10.03 20.31
N ASP A 665 -34.83 -11.04 21.18
CA ASP A 665 -35.84 -12.12 21.05
C ASP A 665 -37.29 -11.59 21.09
N ALA A 666 -37.53 -10.41 21.66
CA ALA A 666 -38.85 -9.79 21.72
C ALA A 666 -39.36 -9.23 20.37
N CYS A 667 -38.47 -9.02 19.41
CA CYS A 667 -38.77 -8.40 18.12
C CYS A 667 -38.06 -9.09 16.94
N SER A 668 -37.56 -10.30 17.14
CA SER A 668 -36.86 -11.03 16.08
C SER A 668 -36.94 -12.54 16.26
N THR A 669 -36.89 -13.25 15.13
CA THR A 669 -36.85 -14.71 15.07
C THR A 669 -35.46 -15.19 14.68
N ALA A 670 -34.87 -16.10 15.46
CA ALA A 670 -33.62 -16.75 15.09
C ALA A 670 -33.81 -17.69 13.89
N VAL A 671 -33.17 -17.37 12.77
CA VAL A 671 -33.25 -18.13 11.51
C VAL A 671 -32.03 -19.03 11.27
N TYR A 672 -30.91 -18.76 11.95
CA TYR A 672 -29.72 -19.61 11.96
C TYR A 672 -29.05 -19.56 13.33
N THR A 673 -28.61 -20.70 13.85
CA THR A 673 -27.82 -20.80 15.08
C THR A 673 -26.63 -21.72 14.84
N GLY A 674 -25.43 -21.14 14.86
CA GLY A 674 -24.15 -21.83 14.84
C GLY A 674 -23.57 -22.05 16.25
N SER A 675 -22.30 -22.38 16.31
CA SER A 675 -21.58 -22.61 17.57
C SER A 675 -21.19 -21.32 18.30
N LYS A 676 -21.01 -20.22 17.57
CA LYS A 676 -20.63 -18.89 18.06
C LYS A 676 -21.50 -17.78 17.50
N TYR A 677 -22.05 -17.95 16.30
CA TYR A 677 -22.85 -16.93 15.60
C TYR A 677 -24.32 -17.32 15.49
N LYS A 678 -25.19 -16.32 15.55
CA LYS A 678 -26.64 -16.44 15.31
C LYS A 678 -27.06 -15.39 14.29
N VAL A 679 -27.96 -15.75 13.39
CA VAL A 679 -28.64 -14.80 12.50
C VAL A 679 -30.09 -14.71 12.94
N LYS A 680 -30.55 -13.49 13.20
CA LYS A 680 -31.95 -13.20 13.53
C LYS A 680 -32.57 -12.32 12.46
N LYS A 681 -33.83 -12.61 12.14
CA LYS A 681 -34.68 -11.80 11.26
C LYS A 681 -35.58 -10.93 12.12
N ILE A 682 -35.64 -9.64 11.86
CA ILE A 682 -36.50 -8.71 12.61
C ILE A 682 -37.96 -8.91 12.18
N ASP A 683 -38.86 -9.01 13.16
CA ASP A 683 -40.30 -9.13 12.94
C ASP A 683 -40.85 -7.70 12.72
N LYS A 684 -41.19 -7.37 11.46
CA LYS A 684 -41.69 -6.05 11.05
C LYS A 684 -43.21 -5.97 11.04
#